data_AF-A0A970NQP7-F1
#
_entry.id   AF-A0A970NQP7-F1
#
_cell.length_a   1.000
_cell.length_b   1.000
_cell.length_c   1.000
_cell.angle_alpha   90.00
_cell.angle_beta   90.00
_cell.angle_gamma   90.00
#
_symmetry.space_group_name_H-M   'P 1'
#
loop_
_entity.id
_entity.type
_entity.pdbx_description
1 polymer ?
#
loop_
_entity_poly.entity_id
_entity_poly.type
_entity_poly.pdbx_seq_one_letter_code
_entity_poly.pdbx_strand_id
1 'polypeptide(L)'
;MNKKILLLIVAFIMAISGVTAQKVMLSASPDPAAPGAVDVTVSMSDFTEDAAAVTLFIDIDANLLTLTGYQALDGAIGGTLLVNSGPNDEYVVISWTKHTGNDINMDFVGLTFSYKGGFDTELNFIGYCEIVDVNANIIASLNPDIGTFQGTTIHAENSPMAGIVKLGFDEVIAGEIAEVELSIQGFTDLGKDAAGVEFRIGFNPEQLLFMNAIDNILGLMVSVDEGMVTLSKNGLNPDNFASETVVAKLRFTYLGGGKADLEFLPGSFVANFMTEYLITGFEDGYIDKKPAPGGKLVIEKVISPGATLMETPPPPVVIPTIEHVTVTASDFDDFPVGDMTLRIAYEGHPDMLQYLYYAPGTITGWSFSYEPGLLTFTKVDNSGFVPEGVIINLYFNYFFVPDGVNTGQVDITFRPGTLLQEPMLDFIPVDLEDGFITTCQPATVICPDDIIVQNDPGQCGAEVEFAATVNGMPEPEVIYQLNGNPITSPYVFDVGTHTVVVMVENFCGTDSCSFTVTVEDKEKPEFVTIPEDFTVECDGSGNTSDLNDWLANVAATDNCGTVTITHNFTELSDECGATGSALVIWTATDAYGNTTTTSATFTIEDTAAPEFTTIPEDLTVECDGLGNADELNAWLADVAADDVCGTVSITHDFTELSDGCGATGSAFVIWTATDACGNTTTTSATFTIEDTTAPEFTTIPEDLTVECDGEGNEAALNSWLANVEATDVCGTVTITNDFTVFNNTCGAAGSVTVTWTAKDACGNTTTTFATFTIEDTEAPTLKPGKTCASLNQIIGTCPADLLGFDANSIATDVADLYQDVCGAVSATLIYTDITDDDCTPVATYTFKIEDECGNFVTCDVTYTIERQDFVMPEDDGSTIECADDLFEPVLPEVYDYCGVLIEDITGPELIGEIPECEGTVTIVYTYTDCAGFSHDWKYTFTIERSTPPHQVGTVTNSATIACAAEAIAPHLNIKNYSESF
;
A
#
# COMPACT_ATOMS: atom_id res chain seq x y z
N MET A 1 -12.64 -34.10 28.00
CA MET A 1 -11.39 -34.46 27.28
C MET A 1 -10.85 -33.18 26.69
N ASN A 2 -9.65 -32.78 27.14
CA ASN A 2 -9.17 -31.41 27.11
C ASN A 2 -8.74 -30.95 25.71
N LYS A 3 -8.99 -29.66 25.40
CA LYS A 3 -8.31 -28.90 24.34
C LYS A 3 -6.78 -29.07 24.37
N LYS A 4 -6.19 -29.34 25.54
CA LYS A 4 -4.76 -29.71 25.70
C LYS A 4 -4.33 -30.99 24.99
N ILE A 5 -5.23 -31.98 24.84
CA ILE A 5 -4.91 -33.23 24.11
C ILE A 5 -5.00 -33.00 22.60
N LEU A 6 -5.90 -32.14 22.13
CA LEU A 6 -5.98 -31.77 20.72
C LEU A 6 -4.77 -30.92 20.30
N LEU A 7 -4.32 -29.99 21.18
CA LEU A 7 -3.09 -29.22 20.97
C LEU A 7 -1.84 -30.11 20.98
N LEU A 8 -1.79 -31.12 21.87
CA LEU A 8 -0.69 -32.10 21.87
C LEU A 8 -0.66 -32.96 20.60
N ILE A 9 -1.82 -33.31 20.03
CA ILE A 9 -1.90 -34.10 18.80
C ILE A 9 -1.49 -33.25 17.58
N VAL A 10 -1.87 -31.97 17.54
CA VAL A 10 -1.44 -31.03 16.50
C VAL A 10 0.07 -30.77 16.59
N ALA A 11 0.62 -30.58 17.80
CA ALA A 11 2.06 -30.45 18.02
C ALA A 11 2.84 -31.75 17.71
N PHE A 12 2.27 -32.92 17.99
CA PHE A 12 2.88 -34.22 17.64
C PHE A 12 2.81 -34.51 16.14
N ILE A 13 1.85 -33.94 15.41
CA ILE A 13 1.81 -34.00 13.94
C ILE A 13 2.85 -33.05 13.33
N MET A 14 3.06 -31.86 13.91
CA MET A 14 4.14 -30.95 13.49
C MET A 14 5.55 -31.51 13.77
N ALA A 15 5.73 -32.27 14.86
CA ALA A 15 7.02 -32.90 15.22
C ALA A 15 7.47 -34.02 14.25
N ILE A 16 6.61 -34.48 13.33
CA ILE A 16 6.94 -35.52 12.34
C ILE A 16 7.30 -34.90 10.98
N SER A 17 7.05 -33.60 10.76
CA SER A 17 7.15 -32.97 9.44
C SER A 17 8.33 -32.03 9.22
N GLY A 18 9.33 -31.97 10.12
CA GLY A 18 10.62 -31.29 9.84
C GLY A 18 10.50 -29.86 9.29
N VAL A 19 9.53 -29.08 9.76
CA VAL A 19 9.26 -27.73 9.24
C VAL A 19 10.23 -26.75 9.91
N THR A 20 11.17 -26.20 9.13
CA THR A 20 11.97 -25.03 9.52
C THR A 20 11.04 -23.81 9.65
N ALA A 21 11.31 -22.93 10.62
CA ALA A 21 10.51 -21.71 10.80
C ALA A 21 10.79 -20.73 9.65
N GLN A 22 9.74 -20.32 8.94
CA GLN A 22 9.77 -19.31 7.88
C GLN A 22 10.34 -17.97 8.40
N LYS A 23 11.10 -17.24 7.58
CA LYS A 23 11.72 -15.96 7.96
C LYS A 23 11.56 -14.88 6.89
N VAL A 24 11.29 -13.66 7.33
CA VAL A 24 11.29 -12.41 6.55
C VAL A 24 12.22 -11.43 7.27
N MET A 25 13.27 -10.96 6.61
CA MET A 25 14.35 -10.20 7.24
C MET A 25 14.62 -8.89 6.50
N LEU A 26 14.96 -7.84 7.25
CA LEU A 26 15.54 -6.61 6.72
C LEU A 26 17.05 -6.62 6.92
N SER A 27 17.81 -6.11 5.95
CA SER A 27 19.26 -5.91 6.07
C SER A 27 19.68 -4.58 5.48
N ALA A 28 20.36 -3.75 6.28
CA ALA A 28 20.85 -2.44 5.85
C ALA A 28 22.32 -2.49 5.40
N SER A 29 22.67 -1.72 4.37
CA SER A 29 24.02 -1.58 3.85
C SER A 29 24.24 -0.19 3.22
N PRO A 30 25.36 0.50 3.49
CA PRO A 30 26.38 0.15 4.47
C PRO A 30 25.89 0.34 5.90
N ASP A 31 26.39 -0.48 6.84
CA ASP A 31 26.14 -0.34 8.27
C ASP A 31 27.47 -0.57 9.03
N PRO A 32 28.01 0.41 9.79
CA PRO A 32 27.46 1.73 10.07
C PRO A 32 27.39 2.64 8.83
N ALA A 33 26.41 3.55 8.82
CA ALA A 33 26.14 4.48 7.73
C ALA A 33 26.54 5.94 8.09
N ALA A 34 27.15 6.62 7.13
CA ALA A 34 27.27 8.08 7.12
C ALA A 34 25.97 8.73 6.62
N PRO A 35 25.71 10.03 6.86
CA PRO A 35 24.62 10.75 6.21
C PRO A 35 24.70 10.59 4.67
N GLY A 36 23.65 10.06 4.04
CA GLY A 36 23.67 9.70 2.63
C GLY A 36 22.71 8.57 2.28
N ALA A 37 22.93 7.92 1.13
CA ALA A 37 22.12 6.79 0.70
C ALA A 37 22.46 5.52 1.52
N VAL A 38 21.42 4.81 1.98
CA VAL A 38 21.50 3.51 2.64
C VAL A 38 20.49 2.59 1.96
N ASP A 39 20.95 1.42 1.53
CA ASP A 39 20.10 0.40 0.93
C ASP A 39 19.63 -0.58 2.00
N VAL A 40 18.34 -0.91 1.98
CA VAL A 40 17.71 -1.90 2.85
C VAL A 40 17.10 -2.99 1.98
N THR A 41 17.60 -4.22 2.12
CA THR A 41 17.10 -5.38 1.39
C THR A 41 16.09 -6.15 2.25
N VAL A 42 14.95 -6.48 1.67
CA VAL A 42 13.96 -7.42 2.21
C VAL A 42 14.27 -8.81 1.67
N SER A 43 14.60 -9.76 2.55
CA SER A 43 14.91 -11.15 2.19
C SER A 43 13.91 -12.10 2.84
N MET A 44 13.54 -13.16 2.14
CA MET A 44 12.64 -14.19 2.65
C MET A 44 13.32 -15.57 2.57
N SER A 45 13.09 -16.44 3.55
CA SER A 45 13.66 -17.80 3.57
C SER A 45 12.77 -18.81 4.28
N ASP A 46 13.02 -20.09 4.00
CA ASP A 46 12.36 -21.24 4.62
C ASP A 46 10.83 -21.36 4.37
N PHE A 47 10.34 -20.75 3.29
CA PHE A 47 8.98 -20.93 2.78
C PHE A 47 8.87 -22.22 1.94
N THR A 48 7.88 -23.06 2.26
CA THR A 48 7.63 -24.33 1.56
C THR A 48 6.63 -24.22 0.41
N GLU A 49 5.97 -23.06 0.29
CA GLU A 49 4.94 -22.76 -0.71
C GLU A 49 5.32 -21.47 -1.46
N ASP A 50 5.02 -21.42 -2.75
CA ASP A 50 5.25 -20.25 -3.58
C ASP A 50 4.26 -19.13 -3.22
N ALA A 51 4.73 -17.88 -3.13
CA ALA A 51 3.86 -16.74 -2.88
C ALA A 51 3.25 -16.21 -4.19
N ALA A 52 2.00 -15.77 -4.12
CA ALA A 52 1.29 -15.04 -5.18
C ALA A 52 0.97 -13.60 -4.82
N ALA A 53 0.90 -13.27 -3.52
CA ALA A 53 0.88 -11.88 -3.08
C ALA A 53 1.60 -11.69 -1.74
N VAL A 54 2.24 -10.53 -1.59
CA VAL A 54 2.99 -10.10 -0.40
C VAL A 54 2.53 -8.68 -0.04
N THR A 55 2.15 -8.47 1.22
CA THR A 55 1.90 -7.14 1.78
C THR A 55 2.73 -6.96 3.06
N LEU A 56 3.61 -5.97 3.10
CA LEU A 56 4.47 -5.68 4.25
C LEU A 56 4.34 -4.21 4.65
N PHE A 57 4.33 -3.94 5.95
CA PHE A 57 4.42 -2.60 6.52
C PHE A 57 5.69 -2.51 7.36
N ILE A 58 6.53 -1.52 7.06
CA ILE A 58 7.81 -1.29 7.74
C ILE A 58 7.75 0.08 8.39
N ASP A 59 7.83 0.12 9.72
CA ASP A 59 7.97 1.33 10.52
C ASP A 59 9.36 1.94 10.33
N ILE A 60 9.42 3.27 10.17
CA ILE A 60 10.65 4.04 9.96
C ILE A 60 10.60 5.35 10.76
N ASP A 61 11.74 5.83 11.23
CA ASP A 61 11.83 7.19 11.76
C ASP A 61 11.93 8.21 10.61
N ALA A 62 10.79 8.81 10.24
CA ALA A 62 10.71 9.84 9.19
C ALA A 62 11.58 11.08 9.46
N ASN A 63 12.05 11.30 10.70
CA ASN A 63 12.99 12.36 10.99
C ASN A 63 14.40 12.04 10.47
N LEU A 64 14.78 10.76 10.43
CA LEU A 64 16.12 10.28 10.07
C LEU A 64 16.18 9.65 8.69
N LEU A 65 15.11 9.03 8.22
CA LEU A 65 15.03 8.32 6.95
C LEU A 65 14.00 8.94 6.02
N THR A 66 14.31 8.96 4.73
CA THR A 66 13.35 9.32 3.66
C THR A 66 13.54 8.35 2.52
N LEU A 67 12.47 7.66 2.09
CA LEU A 67 12.56 6.74 0.96
C LEU A 67 12.84 7.54 -0.32
N THR A 68 13.83 7.10 -1.09
CA THR A 68 14.29 7.79 -2.31
C THR A 68 14.21 6.93 -3.57
N GLY A 69 14.10 5.62 -3.42
CA GLY A 69 13.93 4.68 -4.52
C GLY A 69 13.65 3.28 -4.03
N TYR A 70 13.20 2.42 -4.93
CA TYR A 70 13.05 0.99 -4.70
C TYR A 70 13.28 0.24 -6.00
N GLN A 71 13.66 -1.03 -5.90
CA GLN A 71 13.83 -1.93 -7.04
C GLN A 71 13.34 -3.34 -6.71
N ALA A 72 12.75 -4.00 -7.70
CA ALA A 72 12.45 -5.43 -7.62
C ALA A 72 13.76 -6.22 -7.70
N LEU A 73 13.96 -7.16 -6.79
CA LEU A 73 15.06 -8.13 -6.82
C LEU A 73 14.52 -9.49 -7.26
N ASP A 74 15.40 -10.50 -7.37
CA ASP A 74 15.10 -11.82 -7.96
C ASP A 74 13.77 -12.43 -7.49
N GLY A 75 13.42 -12.28 -6.21
CA GLY A 75 12.17 -12.81 -5.63
C GLY A 75 10.89 -12.11 -6.12
N ALA A 76 10.98 -10.85 -6.55
CA ALA A 76 9.85 -10.04 -7.01
C ALA A 76 9.73 -9.95 -8.55
N ILE A 77 10.68 -10.49 -9.32
CA ILE A 77 10.71 -10.39 -10.79
C ILE A 77 9.48 -11.08 -11.42
N GLY A 78 8.83 -10.37 -12.35
CA GLY A 78 7.68 -10.88 -13.11
C GLY A 78 6.33 -10.79 -12.38
N GLY A 79 6.26 -10.06 -11.26
CA GLY A 79 5.01 -9.63 -10.62
C GLY A 79 4.92 -8.10 -10.57
N THR A 80 3.77 -7.57 -10.17
CA THR A 80 3.55 -6.13 -9.98
C THR A 80 4.01 -5.75 -8.58
N LEU A 81 5.11 -4.98 -8.47
CA LEU A 81 5.62 -4.43 -7.22
C LEU A 81 5.21 -2.96 -7.07
N LEU A 82 4.52 -2.64 -5.98
CA LEU A 82 4.18 -1.29 -5.55
C LEU A 82 4.82 -1.03 -4.19
N VAL A 83 5.57 0.06 -4.06
CA VAL A 83 6.11 0.52 -2.78
C VAL A 83 5.64 1.95 -2.57
N ASN A 84 4.90 2.17 -1.48
CA ASN A 84 4.33 3.47 -1.15
C ASN A 84 4.90 3.98 0.18
N SER A 85 5.42 5.21 0.16
CA SER A 85 5.62 6.03 1.35
C SER A 85 5.54 7.51 0.99
N GLY A 86 4.77 8.27 1.75
CA GLY A 86 4.72 9.72 1.65
C GLY A 86 5.97 10.38 2.24
N PRO A 87 6.26 11.65 1.90
CA PRO A 87 7.46 12.37 2.35
C PRO A 87 7.54 12.61 3.87
N ASN A 88 6.47 12.33 4.63
CA ASN A 88 6.43 12.42 6.10
C ASN A 88 5.81 11.18 6.75
N ASP A 89 5.64 10.09 6.00
CA ASP A 89 5.01 8.89 6.55
C ASP A 89 6.02 8.17 7.46
N GLU A 90 5.56 7.77 8.64
CA GLU A 90 6.36 6.97 9.60
C GLU A 90 6.46 5.49 9.20
N TYR A 91 5.96 5.12 8.01
CA TYR A 91 6.01 3.75 7.53
C TYR A 91 6.13 3.65 6.00
N VAL A 92 6.60 2.50 5.53
CA VAL A 92 6.67 2.10 4.12
C VAL A 92 5.77 0.89 3.92
N VAL A 93 4.94 0.94 2.87
CA VAL A 93 4.08 -0.19 2.47
C VAL A 93 4.64 -0.83 1.21
N ILE A 94 4.89 -2.14 1.26
CA ILE A 94 5.28 -2.96 0.11
C ILE A 94 4.10 -3.84 -0.24
N SER A 95 3.64 -3.75 -1.49
CA SER A 95 2.59 -4.62 -2.05
C SER A 95 3.11 -5.27 -3.32
N TRP A 96 3.09 -6.58 -3.39
CA TRP A 96 3.48 -7.34 -4.57
C TRP A 96 2.43 -8.38 -4.91
N THR A 97 2.11 -8.52 -6.20
CA THR A 97 1.18 -9.54 -6.71
C THR A 97 1.71 -10.19 -7.99
N LYS A 98 1.53 -11.51 -8.11
CA LYS A 98 1.90 -12.27 -9.31
C LYS A 98 0.89 -13.40 -9.54
N HIS A 99 0.41 -13.52 -10.78
CA HIS A 99 -0.63 -14.50 -11.15
C HIS A 99 -0.15 -15.96 -11.19
N THR A 100 1.15 -16.22 -11.13
CA THR A 100 1.74 -17.55 -10.96
C THR A 100 2.73 -17.52 -9.81
N GLY A 101 2.66 -18.49 -8.91
CA GLY A 101 3.52 -18.56 -7.73
C GLY A 101 5.01 -18.43 -8.07
N ASN A 102 5.77 -17.73 -7.22
CA ASN A 102 7.22 -17.62 -7.32
C ASN A 102 7.89 -18.20 -6.07
N ASP A 103 9.08 -18.77 -6.23
CA ASP A 103 9.93 -19.08 -5.08
C ASP A 103 10.37 -17.77 -4.45
N ILE A 104 10.00 -17.57 -3.18
CA ILE A 104 10.31 -16.36 -2.43
C ILE A 104 11.53 -16.53 -1.53
N ASN A 105 12.23 -17.68 -1.54
CA ASN A 105 13.39 -17.92 -0.67
C ASN A 105 14.68 -17.21 -1.13
N MET A 106 14.63 -15.89 -1.31
CA MET A 106 15.71 -15.05 -1.80
C MET A 106 15.50 -13.57 -1.43
N ASP A 107 16.37 -12.70 -1.92
CA ASP A 107 16.19 -11.25 -1.83
C ASP A 107 15.01 -10.81 -2.71
N PHE A 108 14.08 -10.09 -2.10
CA PHE A 108 12.76 -9.81 -2.66
C PHE A 108 12.65 -8.38 -3.19
N VAL A 109 12.94 -7.39 -2.34
CA VAL A 109 12.86 -5.96 -2.67
C VAL A 109 14.07 -5.23 -2.08
N GLY A 110 14.67 -4.35 -2.88
CA GLY A 110 15.66 -3.39 -2.40
C GLY A 110 15.02 -2.01 -2.23
N LEU A 111 15.16 -1.40 -1.05
CA LEU A 111 14.72 -0.05 -0.73
C LEU A 111 15.94 0.86 -0.58
N THR A 112 15.92 2.06 -1.13
CA THR A 112 17.00 3.04 -0.94
C THR A 112 16.49 4.23 -0.14
N PHE A 113 17.07 4.45 1.03
CA PHE A 113 16.77 5.57 1.91
C PHE A 113 17.85 6.64 1.88
N SER A 114 17.45 7.90 1.92
CA SER A 114 18.32 9.01 2.31
C SER A 114 18.34 9.14 3.83
N TYR A 115 19.43 8.72 4.46
CA TYR A 115 19.67 8.80 5.89
C TYR A 115 20.34 10.12 6.29
N LYS A 116 19.73 10.86 7.23
CA LYS A 116 20.25 12.18 7.68
C LYS A 116 21.43 12.07 8.65
N GLY A 117 21.67 10.89 9.22
CA GLY A 117 22.77 10.62 10.14
C GLY A 117 22.65 11.27 11.52
N GLY A 118 23.61 10.94 12.38
CA GLY A 118 23.76 11.52 13.73
C GLY A 118 23.15 10.72 14.87
N PHE A 119 22.24 9.80 14.59
CA PHE A 119 21.62 8.89 15.57
C PHE A 119 21.28 7.55 14.92
N ASP A 120 21.45 6.44 15.63
CA ASP A 120 21.01 5.12 15.17
C ASP A 120 19.50 5.13 14.94
N THR A 121 19.01 4.39 13.94
CA THR A 121 17.58 4.29 13.62
C THR A 121 17.20 2.86 13.30
N GLU A 122 16.01 2.44 13.74
CA GLU A 122 15.49 1.09 13.53
C GLU A 122 14.45 1.07 12.39
N LEU A 123 14.35 -0.07 11.71
CA LEU A 123 13.29 -0.39 10.77
C LEU A 123 12.65 -1.70 11.21
N ASN A 124 11.36 -1.68 11.51
CA ASN A 124 10.66 -2.83 12.08
C ASN A 124 9.38 -3.13 11.31
N PHE A 125 9.03 -4.41 11.16
CA PHE A 125 7.74 -4.79 10.61
C PHE A 125 6.61 -4.47 11.59
N ILE A 126 5.55 -3.83 11.12
CA ILE A 126 4.37 -3.44 11.92
C ILE A 126 3.07 -3.89 11.24
N GLY A 127 1.94 -3.82 11.95
CA GLY A 127 0.61 -3.97 11.34
C GLY A 127 0.29 -5.36 10.78
N TYR A 128 -0.46 -5.39 9.67
CA TYR A 128 -1.00 -6.60 9.01
C TYR A 128 -0.08 -7.06 7.87
N CYS A 129 1.17 -7.43 8.18
CA CYS A 129 2.02 -8.08 7.18
C CYS A 129 1.45 -9.47 6.86
N GLU A 130 1.24 -9.76 5.57
CA GLU A 130 0.60 -10.97 5.08
C GLU A 130 1.26 -11.43 3.78
N ILE A 131 1.55 -12.73 3.69
CA ILE A 131 2.03 -13.41 2.50
C ILE A 131 1.04 -14.52 2.18
N VAL A 132 0.54 -14.56 0.94
CA VAL A 132 -0.46 -15.54 0.49
C VAL A 132 -0.02 -16.33 -0.74
N ASP A 133 -0.45 -17.58 -0.83
CA ASP A 133 -0.26 -18.45 -2.00
C ASP A 133 -1.20 -18.08 -3.16
N VAL A 134 -1.08 -18.81 -4.29
CA VAL A 134 -1.93 -18.66 -5.49
C VAL A 134 -3.42 -18.92 -5.27
N ASN A 135 -3.80 -19.54 -4.15
CA ASN A 135 -5.18 -19.82 -3.77
C ASN A 135 -5.72 -18.81 -2.73
N ALA A 136 -4.96 -17.75 -2.44
CA ALA A 136 -5.23 -16.77 -1.39
C ALA A 136 -5.23 -17.36 0.04
N ASN A 137 -4.48 -18.43 0.28
CA ASN A 137 -4.21 -18.93 1.62
C ASN A 137 -3.03 -18.17 2.23
N ILE A 138 -3.16 -17.77 3.51
CA ILE A 138 -2.07 -17.16 4.27
C ILE A 138 -0.98 -18.19 4.53
N ILE A 139 0.21 -17.95 3.96
CA ILE A 139 1.41 -18.77 4.18
C ILE A 139 2.31 -18.18 5.26
N ALA A 140 2.31 -16.84 5.43
CA ALA A 140 2.86 -16.17 6.62
C ALA A 140 2.05 -14.92 6.99
N SER A 141 1.95 -14.64 8.28
CA SER A 141 1.38 -13.40 8.80
C SER A 141 2.11 -12.98 10.08
N LEU A 142 2.14 -11.68 10.37
CA LEU A 142 2.73 -11.17 11.60
C LEU A 142 1.87 -11.60 12.81
N ASN A 143 2.26 -12.70 13.46
CA ASN A 143 1.72 -13.13 14.75
C ASN A 143 2.81 -12.91 15.82
N PRO A 144 2.56 -12.14 16.90
CA PRO A 144 3.57 -11.80 17.91
C PRO A 144 4.21 -12.98 18.65
N ASP A 145 3.74 -14.21 18.44
CA ASP A 145 4.21 -15.42 19.12
C ASP A 145 5.21 -16.28 18.31
N ILE A 146 5.61 -15.87 17.09
CA ILE A 146 6.51 -16.65 16.23
C ILE A 146 7.50 -15.70 15.53
N GLY A 147 8.81 -15.93 15.68
CA GLY A 147 9.92 -15.11 15.16
C GLY A 147 10.09 -15.09 13.64
N THR A 148 9.01 -14.91 12.89
CA THR A 148 8.93 -14.96 11.43
C THR A 148 9.35 -13.65 10.76
N PHE A 149 9.29 -12.51 11.44
CA PHE A 149 9.62 -11.19 10.87
C PHE A 149 10.72 -10.52 11.70
N GLN A 150 11.80 -10.10 11.04
CA GLN A 150 12.99 -9.50 11.68
C GLN A 150 13.31 -8.14 11.07
N GLY A 151 13.30 -7.10 11.92
CA GLY A 151 13.73 -5.75 11.56
C GLY A 151 15.24 -5.60 11.42
N THR A 152 15.70 -4.38 11.18
CA THR A 152 17.14 -4.04 11.10
C THR A 152 17.41 -2.69 11.76
N THR A 153 18.67 -2.41 12.09
CA THR A 153 19.12 -1.13 12.65
C THR A 153 20.19 -0.54 11.75
N ILE A 154 20.11 0.76 11.48
CA ILE A 154 21.16 1.53 10.80
C ILE A 154 21.94 2.26 11.89
N HIS A 155 23.21 1.91 12.06
CA HIS A 155 24.10 2.51 13.05
C HIS A 155 24.79 3.76 12.47
N ALA A 156 24.80 4.86 13.23
CA ALA A 156 25.51 6.06 12.82
C ALA A 156 27.03 5.90 13.04
N GLU A 157 27.85 6.23 12.03
CA GLU A 157 29.33 6.14 12.12
C GLU A 157 29.96 6.90 13.31
N ASN A 158 29.26 7.85 13.94
CA ASN A 158 29.78 8.69 15.03
C ASN A 158 28.81 8.83 16.23
N SER A 159 27.95 7.83 16.50
CA SER A 159 27.03 7.86 17.63
C SER A 159 27.76 7.92 18.99
N PRO A 160 27.41 8.82 19.93
CA PRO A 160 27.94 8.79 21.29
C PRO A 160 27.43 7.52 21.99
N MET A 161 28.33 6.54 22.18
CA MET A 161 28.08 5.19 22.71
C MET A 161 26.84 5.09 23.62
N ALA A 162 25.74 4.61 23.04
CA ALA A 162 24.66 4.03 23.82
C ALA A 162 25.17 2.75 24.51
N GLY A 163 24.63 2.42 25.68
CA GLY A 163 25.01 1.18 26.36
C GLY A 163 24.67 -0.04 25.51
N ILE A 164 25.55 -1.05 25.42
CA ILE A 164 25.32 -2.28 24.64
C ILE A 164 25.33 -3.48 25.59
N VAL A 165 24.44 -4.44 25.36
CA VAL A 165 24.45 -5.76 26.00
C VAL A 165 24.81 -6.81 24.96
N LYS A 166 25.84 -7.63 25.23
CA LYS A 166 26.41 -8.59 24.26
C LYS A 166 26.39 -10.02 24.80
N LEU A 167 26.30 -10.98 23.89
CA LEU A 167 26.58 -12.40 24.13
C LEU A 167 27.89 -12.81 23.43
N GLY A 168 28.99 -12.93 24.19
CA GLY A 168 30.28 -13.42 23.70
C GLY A 168 30.41 -14.94 23.76
N PHE A 169 31.05 -15.57 22.77
CA PHE A 169 31.12 -17.04 22.66
C PHE A 169 32.49 -17.55 22.18
N ASP A 170 32.83 -18.78 22.59
CA ASP A 170 33.92 -19.59 22.03
C ASP A 170 33.35 -20.70 21.13
N GLU A 171 34.05 -21.09 20.05
CA GLU A 171 33.66 -22.23 19.19
C GLU A 171 33.64 -23.55 19.97
N VAL A 172 32.54 -24.32 19.90
CA VAL A 172 32.33 -25.54 20.70
C VAL A 172 31.96 -26.74 19.82
N ILE A 173 32.47 -27.93 20.17
CA ILE A 173 32.19 -29.18 19.44
C ILE A 173 30.89 -29.82 19.96
N ALA A 174 30.11 -30.48 19.08
CA ALA A 174 28.90 -31.21 19.47
C ALA A 174 29.18 -32.23 20.59
N GLY A 175 28.41 -32.13 21.68
CA GLY A 175 28.56 -32.92 22.90
C GLY A 175 29.39 -32.24 24.01
N GLU A 176 30.00 -31.07 23.75
CA GLU A 176 30.72 -30.26 24.75
C GLU A 176 29.85 -29.12 25.30
N ILE A 177 30.30 -28.54 26.42
CA ILE A 177 29.62 -27.43 27.09
C ILE A 177 30.11 -26.12 26.44
N ALA A 178 29.18 -25.35 25.88
CA ALA A 178 29.38 -23.98 25.44
C ALA A 178 29.18 -23.02 26.63
N GLU A 179 30.14 -22.13 26.85
CA GLU A 179 30.02 -21.01 27.80
C GLU A 179 29.79 -19.72 27.03
N VAL A 180 28.67 -19.06 27.33
CA VAL A 180 28.26 -17.82 26.66
C VAL A 180 28.34 -16.69 27.68
N GLU A 181 29.19 -15.70 27.41
CA GLU A 181 29.40 -14.55 28.28
C GLU A 181 28.36 -13.47 28.01
N LEU A 182 27.52 -13.16 29.00
CA LEU A 182 26.63 -12.01 28.97
C LEU A 182 27.40 -10.79 29.49
N SER A 183 27.71 -9.83 28.62
CA SER A 183 28.44 -8.61 28.98
C SER A 183 27.61 -7.34 28.80
N ILE A 184 27.92 -6.31 29.60
CA ILE A 184 27.27 -5.01 29.59
C ILE A 184 28.35 -3.93 29.43
N GLN A 185 28.20 -3.01 28.48
CA GLN A 185 29.15 -1.93 28.15
C GLN A 185 28.45 -0.57 28.06
N GLY A 186 29.12 0.53 28.43
CA GLY A 186 28.65 1.90 28.15
C GLY A 186 27.75 2.56 29.21
N PHE A 187 27.52 1.92 30.36
CA PHE A 187 26.64 2.42 31.42
C PHE A 187 27.36 3.27 32.48
N THR A 188 27.94 4.41 32.09
CA THR A 188 28.75 5.23 33.01
C THR A 188 27.98 6.21 33.90
N ASP A 189 26.66 6.38 33.74
CA ASP A 189 25.84 7.30 34.54
C ASP A 189 24.42 6.75 34.84
N LEU A 190 24.30 5.47 35.20
CA LEU A 190 23.11 4.96 35.89
C LEU A 190 23.07 5.54 37.33
N GLY A 191 22.85 6.83 37.48
CA GLY A 191 22.88 7.50 38.77
C GLY A 191 21.84 6.92 39.73
N LYS A 192 22.27 6.34 40.86
CA LYS A 192 21.54 5.91 42.10
C LYS A 192 20.16 5.22 42.01
N ASP A 193 19.53 5.12 40.86
CA ASP A 193 18.10 4.85 40.69
C ASP A 193 17.85 3.83 39.53
N ALA A 194 18.73 2.83 39.36
CA ALA A 194 18.43 1.68 38.48
C ALA A 194 17.41 0.73 39.14
N ALA A 195 16.23 0.59 38.54
CA ALA A 195 15.09 -0.13 39.11
C ALA A 195 15.20 -1.67 38.98
N GLY A 196 15.88 -2.17 37.95
CA GLY A 196 16.08 -3.61 37.73
C GLY A 196 16.51 -3.95 36.31
N VAL A 197 16.85 -5.23 36.07
CA VAL A 197 17.19 -5.80 34.76
C VAL A 197 16.42 -7.10 34.53
N GLU A 198 16.07 -7.36 33.27
CA GLU A 198 15.53 -8.65 32.80
C GLU A 198 16.11 -8.95 31.41
N PHE A 199 16.76 -10.10 31.25
CA PHE A 199 17.30 -10.59 29.99
C PHE A 199 16.58 -11.88 29.63
N ARG A 200 15.88 -11.91 28.51
CA ARG A 200 15.22 -13.11 27.98
C ARG A 200 16.01 -13.58 26.78
N ILE A 201 16.62 -14.76 26.87
CA ILE A 201 17.50 -15.30 25.84
C ILE A 201 16.84 -16.55 25.25
N GLY A 202 16.45 -16.47 23.98
CA GLY A 202 15.92 -17.56 23.19
C GLY A 202 17.04 -18.47 22.67
N PHE A 203 16.75 -19.77 22.58
CA PHE A 203 17.64 -20.77 22.00
C PHE A 203 16.84 -21.93 21.44
N ASN A 204 17.35 -22.60 20.40
CA ASN A 204 16.70 -23.80 19.86
C ASN A 204 16.94 -25.00 20.81
N PRO A 205 15.88 -25.57 21.44
CA PRO A 205 16.04 -26.68 22.38
C PRO A 205 16.44 -28.01 21.73
N GLU A 206 16.33 -28.13 20.40
CA GLU A 206 16.81 -29.31 19.65
C GLU A 206 18.33 -29.27 19.42
N GLN A 207 18.93 -28.08 19.43
CA GLN A 207 20.36 -27.87 19.16
C GLN A 207 21.15 -27.49 20.43
N LEU A 208 20.51 -26.88 21.42
CA LEU A 208 21.13 -26.42 22.66
C LEU A 208 20.31 -26.84 23.88
N LEU A 209 20.98 -27.40 24.88
CA LEU A 209 20.37 -27.68 26.18
C LEU A 209 20.96 -26.77 27.25
N PHE A 210 20.18 -25.82 27.76
CA PHE A 210 20.62 -24.97 28.87
C PHE A 210 20.88 -25.80 30.13
N MET A 211 22.04 -25.59 30.74
CA MET A 211 22.46 -26.31 31.95
C MET A 211 22.28 -25.44 33.19
N ASN A 212 23.00 -24.31 33.24
CA ASN A 212 23.02 -23.39 34.37
C ASN A 212 23.73 -22.08 34.01
N ALA A 213 23.48 -21.04 34.81
CA ALA A 213 24.33 -19.84 34.80
C ALA A 213 25.44 -19.96 35.86
N ILE A 214 26.65 -19.54 35.52
CA ILE A 214 27.81 -19.42 36.40
C ILE A 214 28.32 -17.98 36.36
N ASP A 215 29.27 -17.64 37.24
CA ASP A 215 29.89 -16.31 37.31
C ASP A 215 28.86 -15.16 37.30
N ASN A 216 27.73 -15.40 37.96
CA ASN A 216 26.62 -14.46 38.07
C ASN A 216 26.95 -13.40 39.13
N ILE A 217 27.81 -12.46 38.78
CA ILE A 217 28.38 -11.44 39.67
C ILE A 217 27.27 -10.54 40.22
N LEU A 218 26.20 -10.34 39.45
CA LEU A 218 25.05 -9.54 39.87
C LEU A 218 24.02 -10.34 40.66
N GLY A 219 24.12 -11.65 40.80
CA GLY A 219 23.12 -12.47 41.51
C GLY A 219 21.73 -12.42 40.87
N LEU A 220 21.69 -12.44 39.53
CA LEU A 220 20.46 -12.54 38.72
C LEU A 220 19.69 -13.82 39.08
N MET A 221 18.37 -13.71 39.22
CA MET A 221 17.47 -14.86 39.28
C MET A 221 17.36 -15.47 37.89
N VAL A 222 17.55 -16.79 37.78
CA VAL A 222 17.49 -17.51 36.50
C VAL A 222 16.25 -18.38 36.47
N SER A 223 15.39 -18.17 35.48
CA SER A 223 14.24 -19.02 35.14
C SER A 223 14.47 -19.63 33.77
N VAL A 224 14.02 -20.87 33.57
CA VAL A 224 14.23 -21.61 32.32
C VAL A 224 12.89 -22.20 31.89
N ASP A 225 12.51 -21.92 30.65
CA ASP A 225 11.39 -22.52 29.95
C ASP A 225 11.90 -23.22 28.68
N GLU A 226 11.05 -23.98 27.98
CA GLU A 226 11.45 -24.72 26.78
C GLU A 226 11.86 -23.74 25.66
N GLY A 227 13.17 -23.70 25.34
CA GLY A 227 13.75 -22.78 24.36
C GLY A 227 14.02 -21.34 24.84
N MET A 228 13.93 -21.06 26.15
CA MET A 228 14.18 -19.72 26.69
C MET A 228 14.83 -19.75 28.07
N VAL A 229 15.81 -18.88 28.30
CA VAL A 229 16.36 -18.57 29.63
C VAL A 229 16.11 -17.11 29.98
N THR A 230 15.47 -16.87 31.12
CA THR A 230 15.26 -15.51 31.65
C THR A 230 16.19 -15.26 32.84
N LEU A 231 16.97 -14.18 32.80
CA LEU A 231 17.80 -13.69 33.90
C LEU A 231 17.29 -12.34 34.39
N SER A 232 16.85 -12.21 35.65
CA SER A 232 16.31 -10.94 36.16
C SER A 232 16.79 -10.56 37.55
N LYS A 233 16.84 -9.27 37.84
CA LYS A 233 17.11 -8.75 39.19
C LYS A 233 16.49 -7.37 39.38
N ASN A 234 15.76 -7.21 40.48
CA ASN A 234 15.24 -5.91 40.92
C ASN A 234 16.23 -5.20 41.85
N GLY A 235 16.47 -3.90 41.63
CA GLY A 235 17.34 -3.04 42.42
C GLY A 235 18.84 -3.35 42.27
N LEU A 236 19.49 -2.74 41.28
CA LEU A 236 20.95 -2.78 41.12
C LEU A 236 21.60 -1.60 41.85
N ASN A 237 22.69 -1.84 42.59
CA ASN A 237 23.53 -0.77 43.14
C ASN A 237 24.69 -0.53 42.15
N PRO A 238 24.70 0.59 41.39
CA PRO A 238 25.49 0.72 40.17
C PRO A 238 26.93 1.23 40.40
N ASP A 239 27.43 1.26 41.63
CA ASP A 239 28.82 1.63 41.90
C ASP A 239 29.78 0.52 41.42
N ASN A 240 30.11 0.47 40.11
CA ASN A 240 31.36 0.01 39.47
C ASN A 240 31.25 -0.63 38.05
N PHE A 241 30.37 -0.18 37.14
CA PHE A 241 30.47 -0.62 35.72
C PHE A 241 31.38 0.31 34.91
N ALA A 242 32.69 0.11 35.00
CA ALA A 242 33.67 0.78 34.13
C ALA A 242 34.23 -0.22 33.11
N SER A 243 34.20 0.13 31.82
CA SER A 243 34.48 -0.76 30.67
C SER A 243 33.63 -2.04 30.63
N GLU A 244 33.56 -2.70 29.47
CA GLU A 244 32.76 -3.92 29.25
C GLU A 244 32.86 -4.90 30.43
N THR A 245 31.71 -5.21 31.06
CA THR A 245 31.63 -6.04 32.26
C THR A 245 30.80 -7.28 31.99
N VAL A 246 31.39 -8.47 32.10
CA VAL A 246 30.67 -9.74 32.06
C VAL A 246 29.84 -9.89 33.34
N VAL A 247 28.52 -10.01 33.22
CA VAL A 247 27.57 -10.05 34.35
C VAL A 247 27.11 -11.46 34.71
N ALA A 248 27.15 -12.39 33.75
CA ALA A 248 26.91 -13.81 33.94
C ALA A 248 27.54 -14.61 32.79
N LYS A 249 27.84 -15.90 33.00
CA LYS A 249 28.09 -16.84 31.90
C LYS A 249 27.04 -17.94 31.88
N LEU A 250 26.47 -18.23 30.72
CA LEU A 250 25.44 -19.24 30.51
C LEU A 250 26.07 -20.50 29.93
N ARG A 251 25.82 -21.67 30.55
CA ARG A 251 26.28 -22.96 30.04
C ARG A 251 25.20 -23.67 29.26
N PHE A 252 25.50 -24.03 28.01
CA PHE A 252 24.66 -24.88 27.16
C PHE A 252 25.43 -26.14 26.78
N THR A 253 24.76 -27.30 26.68
CA THR A 253 25.32 -28.43 25.94
C THR A 253 24.89 -28.31 24.49
N TYR A 254 25.85 -28.29 23.55
CA TYR A 254 25.55 -28.28 22.12
C TYR A 254 25.23 -29.69 21.63
N LEU A 255 24.01 -29.91 21.15
CA LEU A 255 23.47 -31.21 20.75
C LEU A 255 23.77 -31.55 19.28
N GLY A 256 24.18 -30.57 18.47
CA GLY A 256 24.48 -30.72 17.03
C GLY A 256 23.32 -30.27 16.13
N GLY A 257 23.45 -30.45 14.80
CA GLY A 257 22.38 -30.16 13.84
C GLY A 257 22.50 -28.85 13.05
N GLY A 258 23.68 -28.24 12.96
CA GLY A 258 23.91 -26.98 12.22
C GLY A 258 24.20 -25.80 13.14
N LYS A 259 24.27 -24.58 12.59
CA LYS A 259 24.46 -23.34 13.36
C LYS A 259 23.34 -23.23 14.41
N ALA A 260 23.70 -22.91 15.65
CA ALA A 260 22.74 -22.68 16.73
C ALA A 260 22.87 -21.24 17.21
N ASP A 261 21.79 -20.48 17.10
CA ASP A 261 21.72 -19.07 17.44
C ASP A 261 21.20 -18.87 18.89
N LEU A 262 21.67 -17.81 19.54
CA LEU A 262 21.20 -17.32 20.83
C LEU A 262 20.79 -15.85 20.66
N GLU A 263 19.54 -15.56 20.97
CA GLU A 263 18.93 -14.26 20.66
C GLU A 263 18.26 -13.64 21.88
N PHE A 264 18.27 -12.30 22.00
CA PHE A 264 17.45 -11.62 23.00
C PHE A 264 16.00 -11.51 22.53
N LEU A 265 15.05 -11.99 23.34
CA LEU A 265 13.63 -11.95 23.02
C LEU A 265 12.96 -10.65 23.48
N PRO A 266 11.83 -10.25 22.84
CA PRO A 266 11.02 -9.10 23.25
C PRO A 266 10.67 -9.13 24.75
N GLY A 267 10.80 -7.97 25.40
CA GLY A 267 10.61 -7.81 26.84
C GLY A 267 11.89 -7.93 27.68
N SER A 268 13.06 -8.08 27.06
CA SER A 268 14.35 -7.84 27.71
C SER A 268 14.55 -6.34 27.99
N PHE A 269 14.95 -5.94 29.19
CA PHE A 269 15.12 -4.53 29.57
C PHE A 269 16.18 -4.31 30.67
N VAL A 270 16.68 -3.07 30.74
CA VAL A 270 17.44 -2.51 31.85
C VAL A 270 16.78 -1.18 32.22
N ALA A 271 16.14 -1.09 33.39
CA ALA A 271 15.27 0.05 33.73
C ALA A 271 15.97 1.09 34.63
N ASN A 272 15.75 2.38 34.35
CA ASN A 272 16.05 3.52 35.25
C ASN A 272 14.72 4.19 35.66
N PHE A 273 14.61 4.67 36.90
CA PHE A 273 13.35 5.18 37.50
C PHE A 273 12.78 6.49 36.88
N MET A 274 13.45 7.13 35.92
CA MET A 274 13.08 8.48 35.44
C MET A 274 12.65 8.58 33.97
N THR A 275 12.83 7.53 33.16
CA THR A 275 12.28 7.44 31.79
C THR A 275 11.94 5.99 31.49
N GLU A 276 10.70 5.71 31.06
CA GLU A 276 10.25 4.36 30.67
C GLU A 276 10.92 3.82 29.39
N TYR A 277 11.93 4.51 28.86
CA TYR A 277 12.80 4.04 27.79
C TYR A 277 14.24 4.47 28.09
N LEU A 278 15.17 3.52 27.99
CA LEU A 278 16.44 3.63 27.24
C LEU A 278 17.26 2.33 27.41
N ILE A 279 17.47 1.58 26.32
CA ILE A 279 18.77 1.19 25.70
C ILE A 279 18.51 0.66 24.28
N THR A 280 19.41 1.00 23.36
CA THR A 280 19.32 0.99 21.90
C THR A 280 20.32 0.01 21.24
N GLY A 281 20.34 -1.26 21.63
CA GLY A 281 21.15 -2.28 20.94
C GLY A 281 21.42 -3.56 21.74
N PHE A 282 20.98 -4.70 21.19
CA PHE A 282 21.34 -6.05 21.62
C PHE A 282 22.20 -6.69 20.52
N GLU A 283 23.38 -7.22 20.84
CA GLU A 283 24.20 -8.00 19.89
C GLU A 283 23.99 -9.51 20.15
N ASP A 284 23.35 -10.20 19.19
CA ASP A 284 23.13 -11.65 19.22
C ASP A 284 24.42 -12.45 18.98
N GLY A 285 24.45 -13.71 19.43
CA GLY A 285 25.61 -14.60 19.29
C GLY A 285 25.29 -15.93 18.60
N TYR A 286 26.28 -16.58 17.99
CA TYR A 286 26.11 -17.87 17.30
C TYR A 286 27.17 -18.91 17.64
N ILE A 287 26.83 -20.19 17.60
CA ILE A 287 27.78 -21.30 17.76
C ILE A 287 28.07 -21.94 16.39
N ASP A 288 29.33 -21.92 15.95
CA ASP A 288 29.81 -22.59 14.73
C ASP A 288 30.80 -23.73 15.03
N LYS A 289 30.87 -24.69 14.11
CA LYS A 289 31.57 -25.97 14.24
C LYS A 289 33.06 -25.84 13.96
N LYS A 290 33.89 -26.12 14.96
CA LYS A 290 35.33 -26.31 14.74
C LYS A 290 35.62 -27.63 13.99
N PRO A 291 36.46 -27.65 12.94
CA PRO A 291 36.91 -28.90 12.34
C PRO A 291 37.83 -29.65 13.30
N ALA A 292 37.56 -30.93 13.51
CA ALA A 292 38.47 -31.82 14.24
C ALA A 292 39.85 -31.83 13.55
N PRO A 293 40.97 -31.89 14.30
CA PRO A 293 42.30 -31.85 13.71
C PRO A 293 42.56 -33.13 12.91
N GLY A 294 42.47 -33.03 11.58
CA GLY A 294 42.91 -34.06 10.65
C GLY A 294 41.99 -34.25 9.46
N GLY A 295 42.14 -33.41 8.43
CA GLY A 295 41.50 -33.62 7.13
C GLY A 295 41.63 -32.40 6.22
N LYS A 296 42.52 -32.50 5.24
CA LYS A 296 42.85 -31.47 4.25
C LYS A 296 41.69 -31.32 3.26
N LEU A 297 41.14 -30.11 3.08
CA LEU A 297 40.26 -29.76 1.95
C LEU A 297 40.84 -28.54 1.23
N VAL A 298 41.04 -28.70 -0.08
CA VAL A 298 41.52 -27.70 -1.03
C VAL A 298 40.29 -27.13 -1.74
N ILE A 299 40.18 -25.81 -1.85
CA ILE A 299 39.28 -25.14 -2.81
C ILE A 299 40.05 -23.99 -3.47
N GLU A 300 40.06 -24.04 -4.81
CA GLU A 300 40.59 -23.04 -5.75
C GLU A 300 39.64 -21.84 -5.86
N LYS A 301 40.22 -20.66 -6.09
CA LYS A 301 39.53 -19.36 -6.19
C LYS A 301 39.38 -18.96 -7.65
N VAL A 302 38.15 -18.75 -8.11
CA VAL A 302 37.81 -17.96 -9.31
C VAL A 302 36.84 -16.85 -8.85
N ILE A 303 37.20 -15.60 -9.13
CA ILE A 303 36.39 -14.40 -8.88
C ILE A 303 35.66 -14.03 -10.17
N SER A 304 34.42 -13.60 -10.01
CA SER A 304 33.42 -13.08 -10.96
C SER A 304 33.81 -11.75 -11.66
N PRO A 305 33.26 -11.44 -12.85
CA PRO A 305 32.99 -10.06 -13.30
C PRO A 305 31.50 -9.70 -13.02
N GLY A 306 31.06 -8.44 -12.89
CA GLY A 306 31.70 -7.14 -13.07
C GLY A 306 30.74 -5.98 -12.73
N ALA A 307 31.22 -4.74 -12.88
CA ALA A 307 30.39 -3.55 -13.07
C ALA A 307 31.11 -2.62 -14.06
N THR A 308 30.37 -2.15 -15.06
CA THR A 308 30.80 -1.49 -16.30
C THR A 308 30.67 0.03 -16.18
N LEU A 309 31.65 0.80 -16.67
CA LEU A 309 31.43 2.14 -17.23
C LEU A 309 32.38 2.33 -18.42
N MET A 310 31.74 2.45 -19.59
CA MET A 310 32.17 2.98 -20.90
C MET A 310 33.65 2.91 -21.30
N GLU A 311 33.89 2.07 -22.31
CA GLU A 311 35.10 2.01 -23.11
C GLU A 311 35.14 3.14 -24.16
N THR A 312 36.32 3.74 -24.32
CA THR A 312 36.83 4.15 -25.63
C THR A 312 38.02 3.24 -25.98
N PRO A 313 38.25 2.87 -27.25
CA PRO A 313 39.24 1.86 -27.65
C PRO A 313 40.71 2.26 -27.43
N PRO A 314 41.65 1.31 -27.51
CA PRO A 314 42.93 1.32 -26.81
C PRO A 314 44.10 1.94 -27.61
N PRO A 315 45.12 2.51 -26.92
CA PRO A 315 46.49 2.50 -27.41
C PRO A 315 47.16 1.15 -27.07
N PRO A 316 47.99 0.58 -27.97
CA PRO A 316 48.50 -0.78 -27.83
C PRO A 316 49.49 -0.91 -26.66
N VAL A 317 49.20 -1.84 -25.74
CA VAL A 317 50.16 -2.31 -24.73
C VAL A 317 51.16 -3.25 -25.43
N VAL A 318 52.40 -2.78 -25.54
CA VAL A 318 53.54 -3.54 -26.06
C VAL A 318 53.96 -4.58 -25.00
N ILE A 319 53.92 -5.84 -25.40
CA ILE A 319 54.49 -6.99 -24.68
C ILE A 319 56.02 -6.82 -24.65
N PRO A 320 56.73 -6.94 -23.52
CA PRO A 320 58.19 -6.96 -23.53
C PRO A 320 58.69 -8.26 -24.18
N THR A 321 59.33 -8.12 -25.34
CA THR A 321 60.11 -9.16 -25.99
C THR A 321 61.32 -9.52 -25.14
N ILE A 322 61.46 -10.80 -24.80
CA ILE A 322 62.68 -11.35 -24.20
C ILE A 322 63.71 -11.48 -25.32
N GLU A 323 64.77 -10.67 -25.31
CA GLU A 323 65.95 -10.97 -26.15
C GLU A 323 66.87 -11.96 -25.43
N HIS A 324 67.08 -13.11 -26.06
CA HIS A 324 68.05 -14.13 -25.64
C HIS A 324 69.45 -13.74 -26.13
N VAL A 325 70.40 -13.50 -25.21
CA VAL A 325 71.83 -13.48 -25.55
C VAL A 325 72.43 -14.83 -25.21
N THR A 326 72.70 -15.64 -26.24
CA THR A 326 73.44 -16.90 -26.09
C THR A 326 74.91 -16.64 -26.42
N VAL A 327 75.82 -16.81 -25.46
CA VAL A 327 77.26 -16.81 -25.74
C VAL A 327 77.72 -18.26 -25.85
N THR A 328 77.95 -18.73 -27.07
CA THR A 328 78.57 -20.03 -27.35
C THR A 328 80.05 -19.84 -27.61
N ALA A 329 80.90 -20.54 -26.84
CA ALA A 329 82.31 -20.70 -27.17
C ALA A 329 82.53 -22.10 -27.74
N SER A 330 82.99 -22.19 -28.98
CA SER A 330 83.35 -23.44 -29.67
C SER A 330 84.75 -23.31 -30.29
N ASP A 331 85.46 -24.43 -30.43
CA ASP A 331 86.80 -24.59 -31.01
C ASP A 331 87.95 -23.82 -30.33
N PHE A 332 88.38 -24.32 -29.16
CA PHE A 332 89.70 -24.00 -28.60
C PHE A 332 90.58 -25.27 -28.60
N ASP A 333 91.39 -25.45 -29.63
CA ASP A 333 92.43 -26.49 -29.66
C ASP A 333 93.71 -26.03 -28.92
N ASP A 334 94.23 -26.96 -28.10
CA ASP A 334 95.61 -27.10 -27.60
C ASP A 334 96.41 -25.83 -27.20
N PHE A 335 96.25 -25.32 -25.97
CA PHE A 335 97.34 -24.61 -25.25
C PHE A 335 97.22 -24.73 -23.72
N PRO A 336 98.33 -24.81 -22.94
CA PRO A 336 98.30 -24.92 -21.48
C PRO A 336 98.07 -23.55 -20.81
N VAL A 337 97.37 -23.63 -19.67
CA VAL A 337 96.58 -22.57 -19.01
C VAL A 337 97.36 -21.35 -18.51
N GLY A 338 96.72 -20.18 -18.65
CA GLY A 338 96.87 -19.02 -17.77
C GLY A 338 95.57 -18.21 -17.75
N ASP A 339 94.84 -18.27 -16.63
CA ASP A 339 93.70 -17.45 -16.19
C ASP A 339 92.74 -16.87 -17.25
N MET A 340 91.62 -17.57 -17.49
CA MET A 340 90.51 -17.03 -18.27
C MET A 340 89.64 -16.13 -17.36
N THR A 341 89.59 -14.83 -17.65
CA THR A 341 88.72 -13.87 -16.94
C THR A 341 87.72 -13.28 -17.93
N LEU A 342 86.42 -13.56 -17.74
CA LEU A 342 85.35 -12.90 -18.49
C LEU A 342 84.94 -11.61 -17.75
N ARG A 343 84.97 -10.47 -18.43
CA ARG A 343 84.53 -9.17 -17.91
C ARG A 343 83.44 -8.61 -18.81
N ILE A 344 82.27 -8.33 -18.24
CA ILE A 344 81.17 -7.64 -18.93
C ILE A 344 81.02 -6.29 -18.23
N ALA A 345 81.25 -5.20 -18.96
CA ALA A 345 81.01 -3.84 -18.50
C ALA A 345 79.72 -3.31 -19.15
N TYR A 346 78.89 -2.61 -18.37
CA TYR A 346 77.73 -1.89 -18.86
C TYR A 346 77.73 -0.48 -18.25
N GLU A 347 77.28 0.52 -19.01
CA GLU A 347 77.11 1.89 -18.51
C GLU A 347 75.61 2.20 -18.39
N GLY A 348 75.11 2.24 -17.15
CA GLY A 348 73.72 2.60 -16.82
C GLY A 348 73.61 3.08 -15.37
N HIS A 349 72.73 4.05 -15.11
CA HIS A 349 72.57 4.77 -13.84
C HIS A 349 72.20 3.84 -12.65
N PRO A 350 72.64 4.07 -11.40
CA PRO A 350 72.61 3.05 -10.33
C PRO A 350 71.25 2.68 -9.74
N ASP A 351 70.13 3.26 -10.20
CA ASP A 351 68.83 3.17 -9.52
C ASP A 351 67.75 2.36 -10.27
N MET A 352 68.12 1.55 -11.28
CA MET A 352 67.17 0.80 -12.12
C MET A 352 67.37 -0.73 -12.11
N LEU A 353 67.89 -1.33 -11.04
CA LEU A 353 67.97 -2.79 -10.87
C LEU A 353 67.74 -3.19 -9.40
N GLN A 354 66.54 -3.69 -9.06
CA GLN A 354 66.30 -4.43 -7.83
C GLN A 354 65.74 -5.83 -8.15
N TYR A 355 66.37 -6.83 -7.53
CA TYR A 355 66.15 -8.29 -7.60
C TYR A 355 66.87 -9.04 -8.74
N LEU A 356 68.11 -9.44 -8.47
CA LEU A 356 68.76 -10.58 -9.12
C LEU A 356 68.31 -11.86 -8.37
N TYR A 357 67.57 -12.77 -9.01
CA TYR A 357 67.22 -14.06 -8.43
C TYR A 357 68.14 -15.15 -9.00
N TYR A 358 68.84 -15.89 -8.13
CA TYR A 358 69.65 -17.04 -8.49
C TYR A 358 68.91 -18.33 -8.08
N ALA A 359 68.64 -19.22 -9.03
CA ALA A 359 68.19 -20.58 -8.76
C ALA A 359 69.41 -21.51 -8.67
N PRO A 360 69.60 -22.25 -7.56
CA PRO A 360 70.82 -23.03 -7.33
C PRO A 360 70.81 -24.35 -8.11
N GLY A 361 71.82 -24.55 -8.95
CA GLY A 361 72.09 -25.79 -9.68
C GLY A 361 73.56 -25.96 -10.05
N THR A 362 74.39 -26.37 -9.08
CA THR A 362 75.70 -27.05 -9.21
C THR A 362 76.72 -26.53 -10.22
N ILE A 363 77.61 -25.61 -9.78
CA ILE A 363 79.00 -25.58 -10.27
C ILE A 363 79.93 -25.39 -9.06
N THR A 364 80.59 -26.47 -8.62
CA THR A 364 81.65 -26.43 -7.62
C THR A 364 82.96 -25.92 -8.23
N GLY A 365 83.65 -24.99 -7.55
CA GLY A 365 85.00 -24.53 -7.93
C GLY A 365 85.08 -23.18 -8.65
N TRP A 366 84.12 -22.27 -8.46
CA TRP A 366 84.18 -20.89 -8.99
C TRP A 366 83.83 -19.88 -7.89
N SER A 367 84.54 -18.75 -7.86
CA SER A 367 84.24 -17.60 -6.99
C SER A 367 83.58 -16.48 -7.78
N PHE A 368 82.64 -15.80 -7.11
CA PHE A 368 81.83 -14.70 -7.64
C PHE A 368 82.14 -13.42 -6.87
N SER A 369 82.29 -12.30 -7.57
CA SER A 369 82.34 -10.97 -6.96
C SER A 369 81.53 -9.97 -7.79
N TYR A 370 80.71 -9.16 -7.11
CA TYR A 370 79.93 -8.08 -7.70
C TYR A 370 80.40 -6.73 -7.16
N GLU A 371 80.70 -5.80 -8.08
CA GLU A 371 80.78 -4.36 -7.80
C GLU A 371 79.85 -3.63 -8.79
N PRO A 372 79.24 -2.49 -8.41
CA PRO A 372 78.35 -1.76 -9.31
C PRO A 372 79.06 -1.43 -10.64
N GLY A 373 78.49 -1.90 -11.76
CA GLY A 373 79.04 -1.71 -13.11
C GLY A 373 80.01 -2.78 -13.63
N LEU A 374 80.32 -3.84 -12.86
CA LEU A 374 81.22 -4.91 -13.34
C LEU A 374 80.88 -6.29 -12.77
N LEU A 375 80.70 -7.28 -13.66
CA LEU A 375 80.55 -8.70 -13.29
C LEU A 375 81.84 -9.48 -13.62
N THR A 376 82.39 -10.20 -12.62
CA THR A 376 83.59 -11.03 -12.78
C THR A 376 83.38 -12.45 -12.26
N PHE A 377 83.74 -13.44 -13.07
CA PHE A 377 83.75 -14.87 -12.70
C PHE A 377 85.20 -15.39 -12.67
N THR A 378 85.56 -16.15 -11.64
CA THR A 378 86.93 -16.72 -11.51
C THR A 378 86.87 -18.18 -11.07
N LYS A 379 87.56 -19.07 -11.79
CA LYS A 379 87.64 -20.50 -11.42
C LYS A 379 88.65 -20.70 -10.29
N VAL A 380 88.27 -21.42 -9.24
CA VAL A 380 89.08 -21.72 -8.06
C VAL A 380 89.21 -23.24 -7.93
N ASP A 381 89.95 -23.88 -8.84
CA ASP A 381 90.68 -25.10 -8.50
C ASP A 381 91.75 -25.43 -9.56
N ASN A 382 92.92 -25.89 -9.09
CA ASN A 382 94.14 -26.04 -9.88
C ASN A 382 94.35 -27.49 -10.40
N SER A 383 93.26 -28.21 -10.66
CA SER A 383 93.29 -29.58 -11.20
C SER A 383 92.55 -29.65 -12.54
N GLY A 384 93.21 -30.26 -13.53
CA GLY A 384 92.91 -30.15 -14.95
C GLY A 384 91.54 -30.66 -15.44
N PHE A 385 91.24 -30.17 -16.65
CA PHE A 385 90.07 -30.41 -17.52
C PHE A 385 88.77 -29.64 -17.20
N VAL A 386 88.21 -29.01 -18.23
CA VAL A 386 86.83 -28.47 -18.30
C VAL A 386 86.08 -29.38 -19.28
N PRO A 387 84.93 -29.98 -18.93
CA PRO A 387 84.15 -30.74 -19.90
C PRO A 387 83.37 -29.81 -20.86
N GLU A 388 83.16 -30.25 -22.10
CA GLU A 388 82.34 -29.57 -23.11
C GLU A 388 80.91 -29.29 -22.61
N GLY A 389 80.35 -28.13 -23.00
CA GLY A 389 78.91 -27.84 -22.90
C GLY A 389 78.44 -27.06 -21.66
N VAL A 390 79.21 -26.11 -21.14
CA VAL A 390 78.73 -25.21 -20.06
C VAL A 390 77.89 -24.07 -20.64
N ILE A 391 76.62 -23.98 -20.25
CA ILE A 391 75.68 -22.90 -20.62
C ILE A 391 75.52 -21.96 -19.41
N ILE A 392 75.71 -20.66 -19.62
CA ILE A 392 75.45 -19.63 -18.60
C ILE A 392 74.31 -18.73 -19.13
N ASN A 393 73.16 -18.75 -18.46
CA ASN A 393 72.01 -17.91 -18.81
C ASN A 393 71.96 -16.69 -17.89
N LEU A 394 71.84 -15.49 -18.47
CA LEU A 394 71.65 -14.23 -17.76
C LEU A 394 70.34 -13.58 -18.23
N TYR A 395 69.56 -13.03 -17.30
CA TYR A 395 68.29 -12.36 -17.58
C TYR A 395 68.38 -10.88 -17.19
N PHE A 396 67.99 -9.97 -18.07
CA PHE A 396 67.90 -8.54 -17.80
C PHE A 396 66.45 -8.06 -17.98
N ASN A 397 66.02 -7.11 -17.15
CA ASN A 397 64.73 -6.43 -17.26
C ASN A 397 65.00 -4.95 -17.53
N TYR A 398 64.41 -4.37 -18.59
CA TYR A 398 64.47 -2.93 -18.85
C TYR A 398 63.06 -2.32 -18.85
N PHE A 399 62.94 -1.14 -18.25
CA PHE A 399 61.79 -0.23 -18.41
C PHE A 399 62.26 0.97 -19.23
N PHE A 400 61.61 1.24 -20.37
CA PHE A 400 61.83 2.46 -21.15
C PHE A 400 60.85 3.57 -20.71
N VAL A 401 61.37 4.79 -20.59
CA VAL A 401 60.60 6.05 -20.51
C VAL A 401 61.03 6.89 -21.73
N PRO A 402 60.10 7.56 -22.43
CA PRO A 402 60.38 8.24 -23.68
C PRO A 402 61.03 9.60 -23.42
N ASP A 403 62.32 9.72 -23.68
CA ASP A 403 62.92 10.91 -24.30
C ASP A 403 64.40 10.69 -24.58
N GLY A 404 64.79 10.90 -25.85
CA GLY A 404 66.12 11.38 -26.23
C GLY A 404 67.33 10.46 -26.05
N VAL A 405 67.83 9.97 -27.19
CA VAL A 405 69.27 9.78 -27.54
C VAL A 405 70.14 9.09 -26.50
N ASN A 406 70.57 7.85 -26.77
CA ASN A 406 71.94 7.40 -26.51
C ASN A 406 72.30 6.16 -27.33
N THR A 407 73.22 6.33 -28.28
CA THR A 407 74.01 5.26 -28.90
C THR A 407 75.03 4.75 -27.90
N GLY A 408 74.90 3.52 -27.42
CA GLY A 408 75.90 2.84 -26.59
C GLY A 408 76.72 1.84 -27.40
N GLN A 409 78.02 2.09 -27.53
CA GLN A 409 79.00 1.26 -28.24
C GLN A 409 79.53 0.16 -27.30
N VAL A 410 79.53 -1.10 -27.72
CA VAL A 410 80.16 -2.22 -26.98
C VAL A 410 81.59 -2.39 -27.48
N ASP A 411 82.58 -1.94 -26.68
CA ASP A 411 84.01 -2.15 -26.97
C ASP A 411 84.51 -3.47 -26.36
N ILE A 412 84.83 -4.44 -27.21
CA ILE A 412 85.53 -5.68 -26.81
C ILE A 412 87.02 -5.49 -27.13
N THR A 413 87.85 -5.26 -26.11
CA THR A 413 89.30 -5.09 -26.30
C THR A 413 90.05 -6.40 -26.02
N PHE A 414 90.63 -7.01 -27.05
CA PHE A 414 91.68 -8.02 -26.91
C PHE A 414 93.06 -7.35 -27.07
N ARG A 415 94.01 -7.61 -26.17
CA ARG A 415 95.41 -7.18 -26.33
C ARG A 415 96.37 -8.37 -26.38
N PRO A 416 96.92 -8.71 -27.55
CA PRO A 416 98.12 -9.54 -27.67
C PRO A 416 99.37 -8.65 -27.79
N GLY A 417 100.42 -8.98 -27.05
CA GLY A 417 101.72 -8.32 -27.20
C GLY A 417 102.52 -8.89 -28.38
N THR A 418 102.71 -8.06 -29.43
CA THR A 418 103.94 -7.82 -30.25
C THR A 418 104.77 -9.03 -30.76
N LEU A 419 105.23 -9.17 -32.02
CA LEU A 419 105.57 -8.26 -33.13
C LEU A 419 105.84 -9.07 -34.44
N LEU A 420 105.50 -8.43 -35.58
CA LEU A 420 106.21 -8.33 -36.88
C LEU A 420 106.19 -9.45 -37.95
N GLN A 421 105.78 -8.95 -39.14
CA GLN A 421 106.34 -9.14 -40.50
C GLN A 421 105.82 -10.28 -41.40
N GLU A 422 104.89 -9.89 -42.27
CA GLU A 422 104.87 -10.25 -43.71
C GLU A 422 106.03 -9.50 -44.41
N PRO A 423 106.68 -10.00 -45.50
CA PRO A 423 106.03 -9.95 -46.82
C PRO A 423 106.49 -10.93 -47.94
N MET A 424 105.59 -11.07 -48.92
CA MET A 424 105.80 -11.06 -50.39
C MET A 424 106.51 -12.21 -51.15
N LEU A 425 105.76 -12.70 -52.16
CA LEU A 425 106.10 -13.13 -53.52
C LEU A 425 107.58 -13.42 -53.88
N ASP A 426 107.81 -14.58 -54.51
CA ASP A 426 108.56 -14.59 -55.78
C ASP A 426 108.26 -15.80 -56.69
N PHE A 427 108.35 -15.52 -57.99
CA PHE A 427 108.14 -16.40 -59.16
C PHE A 427 109.27 -17.44 -59.33
N ILE A 428 108.94 -18.61 -59.91
CA ILE A 428 109.90 -19.48 -60.62
C ILE A 428 109.31 -19.85 -62.00
N PRO A 429 110.03 -19.65 -63.12
CA PRO A 429 109.52 -19.87 -64.47
C PRO A 429 109.72 -21.30 -65.00
N VAL A 430 108.90 -21.57 -66.01
CA VAL A 430 108.75 -22.73 -66.89
C VAL A 430 110.03 -23.14 -67.62
N ASP A 431 110.19 -24.44 -67.90
CA ASP A 431 111.01 -24.95 -68.99
C ASP A 431 110.13 -25.50 -70.13
N LEU A 432 110.53 -25.18 -71.35
CA LEU A 432 109.80 -25.26 -72.61
C LEU A 432 109.75 -26.69 -73.17
N GLU A 433 108.72 -27.03 -73.95
CA GLU A 433 108.91 -27.61 -75.30
C GLU A 433 107.60 -27.66 -76.14
N ASP A 434 107.70 -27.00 -77.30
CA ASP A 434 107.11 -27.28 -78.62
C ASP A 434 105.64 -27.68 -78.83
N GLY A 435 105.00 -26.96 -79.77
CA GLY A 435 103.87 -27.49 -80.54
C GLY A 435 103.01 -26.45 -81.24
N PHE A 436 103.49 -25.89 -82.36
CA PHE A 436 102.65 -25.16 -83.31
C PHE A 436 101.45 -26.02 -83.77
N ILE A 437 100.22 -25.55 -83.58
CA ILE A 437 99.04 -25.95 -84.36
C ILE A 437 98.51 -24.70 -85.09
N THR A 438 98.61 -24.75 -86.42
CA THR A 438 98.19 -23.73 -87.39
C THR A 438 96.72 -23.90 -87.79
N THR A 439 95.79 -23.92 -86.83
CA THR A 439 94.35 -23.86 -87.12
C THR A 439 93.71 -22.75 -86.28
N CYS A 440 93.48 -21.61 -86.93
CA CYS A 440 92.79 -20.44 -86.41
C CYS A 440 91.35 -20.48 -86.94
N GLN A 441 90.37 -20.67 -86.06
CA GLN A 441 88.94 -20.67 -86.39
C GLN A 441 88.30 -19.44 -85.72
N PRO A 442 87.68 -18.52 -86.50
CA PRO A 442 87.03 -17.34 -85.92
C PRO A 442 85.96 -17.77 -84.92
N ALA A 443 85.79 -16.98 -83.86
CA ALA A 443 84.72 -17.17 -82.90
C ALA A 443 83.36 -17.09 -83.63
N THR A 444 82.49 -18.06 -83.38
CA THR A 444 81.09 -18.05 -83.82
C THR A 444 80.20 -18.33 -82.63
N VAL A 445 79.10 -17.60 -82.51
CA VAL A 445 78.14 -17.76 -81.42
C VAL A 445 76.76 -18.11 -81.94
N ILE A 446 76.13 -19.09 -81.29
CA ILE A 446 74.71 -19.37 -81.44
C ILE A 446 74.06 -19.06 -80.09
N CYS A 447 73.24 -18.01 -80.06
CA CYS A 447 72.47 -17.65 -78.87
C CYS A 447 71.44 -18.74 -78.56
N PRO A 448 71.05 -18.89 -77.28
CA PRO A 448 69.86 -19.66 -76.94
C PRO A 448 68.61 -19.04 -77.59
N ASP A 449 67.53 -19.83 -77.64
CA ASP A 449 66.20 -19.30 -77.99
C ASP A 449 65.76 -18.26 -76.94
N ASP A 450 64.79 -17.41 -77.30
CA ASP A 450 64.17 -16.48 -76.36
C ASP A 450 63.57 -17.24 -75.16
N ILE A 451 63.81 -16.71 -73.95
CA ILE A 451 63.39 -17.33 -72.69
C ILE A 451 62.20 -16.56 -72.12
N ILE A 452 61.13 -17.27 -71.77
CA ILE A 452 59.98 -16.73 -71.04
C ILE A 452 59.83 -17.50 -69.74
N VAL A 453 59.91 -16.80 -68.62
CA VAL A 453 59.76 -17.37 -67.26
C VAL A 453 58.77 -16.53 -66.46
N GLN A 454 58.28 -17.09 -65.37
CA GLN A 454 57.50 -16.35 -64.37
C GLN A 454 58.45 -15.82 -63.30
N ASN A 455 58.04 -14.76 -62.60
CA ASN A 455 58.77 -14.28 -61.43
C ASN A 455 58.93 -15.40 -60.37
N ASP A 456 60.04 -15.36 -59.63
CA ASP A 456 60.26 -16.28 -58.52
C ASP A 456 59.34 -15.93 -57.34
N PRO A 457 58.86 -16.91 -56.55
CA PRO A 457 57.94 -16.67 -55.44
C PRO A 457 58.45 -15.61 -54.46
N GLY A 458 57.65 -14.58 -54.20
CA GLY A 458 57.97 -13.48 -53.30
C GLY A 458 59.07 -12.53 -53.78
N GLN A 459 59.49 -12.60 -55.05
CA GLN A 459 60.52 -11.73 -55.64
C GLN A 459 60.00 -11.06 -56.92
N CYS A 460 60.41 -9.80 -57.14
CA CYS A 460 60.07 -9.08 -58.37
C CYS A 460 61.03 -9.31 -59.53
N GLY A 461 61.32 -10.58 -59.81
CA GLY A 461 62.21 -11.01 -60.86
C GLY A 461 62.38 -12.52 -60.85
N ALA A 462 63.11 -13.05 -61.82
CA ALA A 462 63.42 -14.47 -61.92
C ALA A 462 64.91 -14.70 -62.15
N GLU A 463 65.50 -15.65 -61.43
CA GLU A 463 66.84 -16.15 -61.73
C GLU A 463 66.80 -17.04 -62.97
N VAL A 464 67.42 -16.59 -64.06
CA VAL A 464 67.43 -17.30 -65.34
C VAL A 464 68.84 -17.79 -65.66
N GLU A 465 68.95 -19.09 -65.89
CA GLU A 465 70.15 -19.72 -66.42
C GLU A 465 70.11 -19.73 -67.96
N PHE A 466 71.17 -19.26 -68.60
CA PHE A 466 71.31 -19.20 -70.05
C PHE A 466 72.75 -19.45 -70.50
N ALA A 467 72.91 -20.17 -71.59
CA ALA A 467 74.22 -20.46 -72.16
C ALA A 467 74.19 -20.36 -73.68
N ALA A 468 75.06 -19.54 -74.25
CA ALA A 468 75.29 -19.50 -75.69
C ALA A 468 76.25 -20.62 -76.10
N THR A 469 76.00 -21.22 -77.27
CA THR A 469 76.92 -22.22 -77.84
C THR A 469 78.02 -21.50 -78.62
N VAL A 470 79.27 -21.65 -78.17
CA VAL A 470 80.45 -21.04 -78.79
C VAL A 470 81.32 -22.07 -79.48
N ASN A 471 81.83 -21.71 -80.65
CA ASN A 471 82.87 -22.46 -81.36
C ASN A 471 83.97 -21.51 -81.83
N GLY A 472 85.23 -21.92 -81.73
CA GLY A 472 86.39 -21.15 -82.17
C GLY A 472 87.69 -21.74 -81.63
N MET A 473 88.81 -21.48 -82.29
CA MET A 473 90.13 -21.94 -81.84
C MET A 473 91.17 -20.84 -82.09
N PRO A 474 91.86 -20.32 -81.06
CA PRO A 474 91.74 -20.66 -79.62
C PRO A 474 90.35 -20.36 -79.05
N GLU A 475 90.03 -20.96 -77.89
CA GLU A 475 88.71 -20.88 -77.23
C GLU A 475 88.27 -19.40 -77.09
N PRO A 476 87.08 -19.02 -77.60
CA PRO A 476 86.61 -17.65 -77.51
C PRO A 476 86.27 -17.23 -76.08
N GLU A 477 86.57 -15.98 -75.72
CA GLU A 477 86.03 -15.33 -74.54
C GLU A 477 84.56 -14.98 -74.80
N VAL A 478 83.67 -15.32 -73.86
CA VAL A 478 82.22 -15.07 -73.96
C VAL A 478 81.82 -13.99 -72.97
N ILE A 479 81.19 -12.93 -73.47
CA ILE A 479 80.70 -11.82 -72.66
C ILE A 479 79.19 -11.68 -72.90
N TYR A 480 78.41 -11.87 -71.86
CA TYR A 480 76.98 -11.53 -71.83
C TYR A 480 76.82 -10.09 -71.36
N GLN A 481 75.98 -9.30 -72.03
CA GLN A 481 75.69 -7.92 -71.64
C GLN A 481 74.20 -7.64 -71.58
N LEU A 482 73.79 -6.89 -70.56
CA LEU A 482 72.48 -6.27 -70.45
C LEU A 482 72.68 -4.75 -70.37
N ASN A 483 72.04 -4.00 -71.27
CA ASN A 483 72.20 -2.54 -71.37
C ASN A 483 73.68 -2.06 -71.45
N GLY A 484 74.57 -2.88 -72.03
CA GLY A 484 76.01 -2.59 -72.17
C GLY A 484 76.87 -2.94 -70.95
N ASN A 485 76.29 -3.44 -69.85
CA ASN A 485 77.02 -3.90 -68.68
C ASN A 485 77.21 -5.43 -68.72
N PRO A 486 78.40 -5.97 -68.41
CA PRO A 486 78.62 -7.42 -68.34
C PRO A 486 77.77 -8.08 -67.24
N ILE A 487 77.15 -9.21 -67.57
CA ILE A 487 76.41 -10.08 -66.64
C ILE A 487 76.98 -11.51 -66.69
N THR A 488 76.71 -12.31 -65.66
CA THR A 488 77.06 -13.74 -65.60
C THR A 488 75.80 -14.57 -65.51
N SER A 489 75.77 -15.75 -66.14
CA SER A 489 74.68 -16.72 -65.94
C SER A 489 74.98 -17.64 -64.74
N PRO A 490 74.00 -17.94 -63.87
CA PRO A 490 72.63 -17.42 -63.87
C PRO A 490 72.56 -15.94 -63.47
N TYR A 491 71.54 -15.22 -63.96
CA TYR A 491 71.30 -13.80 -63.69
C TYR A 491 69.84 -13.56 -63.30
N VAL A 492 69.59 -12.67 -62.33
CA VAL A 492 68.24 -12.27 -61.92
C VAL A 492 67.75 -11.13 -62.82
N PHE A 493 66.69 -11.41 -63.56
CA PHE A 493 66.01 -10.42 -64.40
C PHE A 493 64.76 -9.90 -63.68
N ASP A 494 64.61 -8.59 -63.58
CA ASP A 494 63.37 -7.97 -63.08
C ASP A 494 62.19 -8.28 -64.03
N VAL A 495 60.95 -8.17 -63.56
CA VAL A 495 59.75 -8.34 -64.42
C VAL A 495 59.79 -7.39 -65.63
N GLY A 496 59.52 -7.96 -66.82
CA GLY A 496 59.59 -7.27 -68.10
C GLY A 496 60.46 -8.00 -69.12
N THR A 497 60.65 -7.38 -70.28
CA THR A 497 61.45 -7.94 -71.38
C THR A 497 62.83 -7.29 -71.42
N HIS A 498 63.86 -8.12 -71.28
CA HIS A 498 65.26 -7.75 -71.31
C HIS A 498 65.93 -8.34 -72.54
N THR A 499 66.80 -7.58 -73.20
CA THR A 499 67.59 -8.09 -74.34
C THR A 499 69.03 -8.32 -73.90
N VAL A 500 69.47 -9.58 -73.93
CA VAL A 500 70.84 -9.98 -73.60
C VAL A 500 71.64 -10.06 -74.89
N VAL A 501 72.73 -9.29 -74.97
CA VAL A 501 73.67 -9.33 -76.08
C VAL A 501 74.83 -10.23 -75.70
N VAL A 502 75.14 -11.21 -76.54
CA VAL A 502 76.29 -12.11 -76.37
C VAL A 502 77.35 -11.72 -77.37
N MET A 503 78.53 -11.37 -76.89
CA MET A 503 79.71 -11.11 -77.71
C MET A 503 80.75 -12.18 -77.45
N VAL A 504 81.35 -12.67 -78.53
CA VAL A 504 82.41 -13.67 -78.44
C VAL A 504 83.61 -13.20 -79.23
N GLU A 505 84.79 -13.31 -78.64
CA GLU A 505 86.02 -12.91 -79.29
C GLU A 505 87.16 -13.88 -79.07
N ASN A 506 87.93 -14.12 -80.12
CA ASN A 506 89.26 -14.70 -80.01
C ASN A 506 90.21 -13.93 -80.95
N PHE A 507 91.49 -14.31 -80.95
CA PHE A 507 92.49 -13.68 -81.82
C PHE A 507 92.14 -13.75 -83.33
N CYS A 508 91.21 -14.62 -83.73
CA CYS A 508 90.82 -14.88 -85.11
C CYS A 508 89.59 -14.08 -85.59
N GLY A 509 88.80 -13.47 -84.69
CA GLY A 509 87.64 -12.66 -85.04
C GLY A 509 86.62 -12.52 -83.90
N THR A 510 85.64 -11.65 -84.11
CA THR A 510 84.50 -11.43 -83.20
C THR A 510 83.20 -11.87 -83.86
N ASP A 511 82.26 -12.35 -83.06
CA ASP A 511 80.87 -12.60 -83.48
C ASP A 511 79.92 -12.18 -82.35
N SER A 512 78.68 -11.88 -82.69
CA SER A 512 77.68 -11.44 -81.72
C SER A 512 76.28 -11.87 -82.10
N CYS A 513 75.49 -12.22 -81.11
CA CYS A 513 74.06 -12.45 -81.25
C CYS A 513 73.32 -11.86 -80.04
N SER A 514 71.99 -11.85 -80.10
CA SER A 514 71.15 -11.45 -78.97
C SER A 514 69.94 -12.35 -78.85
N PHE A 515 69.46 -12.53 -77.63
CA PHE A 515 68.19 -13.17 -77.31
C PHE A 515 67.46 -12.32 -76.26
N THR A 516 66.19 -12.58 -76.06
CA THR A 516 65.38 -11.91 -75.05
C THR A 516 65.07 -12.83 -73.87
N VAL A 517 65.01 -12.24 -72.69
CA VAL A 517 64.47 -12.85 -71.47
C VAL A 517 63.26 -12.03 -71.08
N THR A 518 62.08 -12.65 -71.11
CA THR A 518 60.83 -12.04 -70.61
C THR A 518 60.45 -12.71 -69.31
N VAL A 519 60.46 -11.92 -68.23
CA VAL A 519 59.92 -12.35 -66.94
C VAL A 519 58.51 -11.79 -66.84
N GLU A 520 57.51 -12.68 -66.78
CA GLU A 520 56.12 -12.31 -66.55
C GLU A 520 55.79 -12.40 -65.06
N ASP A 521 55.17 -11.37 -64.52
CA ASP A 521 54.56 -11.48 -63.19
C ASP A 521 53.27 -12.30 -63.29
N LYS A 522 53.22 -13.39 -62.53
CA LYS A 522 52.05 -14.27 -62.38
C LYS A 522 51.69 -14.51 -60.93
N GLU A 523 52.45 -13.94 -59.99
CA GLU A 523 52.07 -13.95 -58.59
C GLU A 523 50.88 -13.00 -58.42
N LYS A 524 49.98 -13.34 -57.51
CA LYS A 524 48.79 -12.52 -57.29
C LYS A 524 49.02 -11.61 -56.09
N PRO A 525 48.40 -10.43 -56.07
CA PRO A 525 48.43 -9.59 -54.88
C PRO A 525 47.79 -10.30 -53.69
N GLU A 526 48.31 -10.03 -52.50
CA GLU A 526 47.80 -10.55 -51.22
C GLU A 526 47.20 -9.42 -50.37
N PHE A 527 46.05 -9.68 -49.74
CA PHE A 527 45.46 -8.74 -48.79
C PHE A 527 46.25 -8.76 -47.48
N VAL A 528 46.71 -7.58 -47.06
CA VAL A 528 47.40 -7.36 -45.77
C VAL A 528 46.38 -6.98 -44.70
N THR A 529 45.29 -6.31 -45.09
CA THR A 529 44.14 -6.04 -44.23
C THR A 529 42.90 -6.59 -44.92
N ILE A 530 42.31 -7.62 -44.32
CA ILE A 530 41.11 -8.29 -44.81
C ILE A 530 39.91 -7.60 -44.15
N PRO A 531 38.87 -7.19 -44.91
CA PRO A 531 37.66 -6.65 -44.31
C PRO A 531 36.93 -7.75 -43.54
N GLU A 532 36.37 -7.39 -42.40
CA GLU A 532 35.52 -8.25 -41.57
C GLU A 532 34.06 -7.78 -41.68
N ASP A 533 33.11 -8.67 -41.38
CA ASP A 533 31.71 -8.28 -41.29
C ASP A 533 31.55 -7.22 -40.19
N PHE A 534 30.76 -6.18 -40.46
CA PHE A 534 30.57 -5.08 -39.53
C PHE A 534 29.10 -4.70 -39.42
N THR A 535 28.59 -4.78 -38.19
CA THR A 535 27.22 -4.41 -37.85
C THR A 535 27.25 -3.17 -36.98
N VAL A 536 26.40 -2.20 -37.31
CA VAL A 536 26.20 -0.99 -36.52
C VAL A 536 24.71 -0.84 -36.19
N GLU A 537 24.45 -0.31 -35.00
CA GLU A 537 23.10 0.04 -34.58
C GLU A 537 22.63 1.28 -35.36
N CYS A 538 21.36 1.30 -35.75
CA CYS A 538 20.73 2.48 -36.27
C CYS A 538 20.56 3.48 -35.12
N ASP A 539 21.40 4.51 -35.09
CA ASP A 539 21.43 5.52 -34.02
C ASP A 539 21.09 6.93 -34.54
N GLY A 540 20.65 7.02 -35.80
CA GLY A 540 20.31 8.27 -36.47
C GLY A 540 21.50 9.15 -36.85
N SER A 541 22.74 8.78 -36.46
CA SER A 541 23.93 9.55 -36.82
C SER A 541 25.23 8.74 -36.69
N GLY A 542 25.91 8.54 -37.81
CA GLY A 542 27.24 7.92 -37.81
C GLY A 542 27.39 6.79 -38.80
N ASN A 543 26.29 6.08 -39.09
CA ASN A 543 26.30 4.88 -39.94
C ASN A 543 26.90 5.12 -41.35
N THR A 544 26.67 6.31 -41.93
CA THR A 544 27.28 6.66 -43.23
C THR A 544 28.80 6.88 -43.10
N SER A 545 29.28 7.42 -41.98
CA SER A 545 30.71 7.54 -41.71
C SER A 545 31.32 6.16 -41.51
N ASP A 546 30.68 5.33 -40.68
CA ASP A 546 31.12 3.96 -40.38
C ASP A 546 31.22 3.10 -41.64
N LEU A 547 30.24 3.19 -42.53
CA LEU A 547 30.28 2.52 -43.83
C LEU A 547 31.46 2.98 -44.69
N ASN A 548 31.73 4.29 -44.75
CA ASN A 548 32.84 4.82 -45.55
C ASN A 548 34.20 4.43 -44.99
N ASP A 549 34.36 4.45 -43.66
CA ASP A 549 35.57 4.04 -42.98
C ASP A 549 35.82 2.54 -43.15
N TRP A 550 34.77 1.72 -43.06
CA TRP A 550 34.82 0.28 -43.33
C TRP A 550 35.20 -0.03 -44.79
N LEU A 551 34.61 0.67 -45.77
CA LEU A 551 34.96 0.53 -47.19
C LEU A 551 36.44 0.85 -47.48
N ALA A 552 37.00 1.82 -46.75
CA ALA A 552 38.37 2.30 -46.90
C ALA A 552 39.41 1.44 -46.15
N ASN A 553 39.00 0.65 -45.15
CA ASN A 553 39.89 -0.13 -44.29
C ASN A 553 40.33 -1.48 -44.91
N VAL A 554 40.76 -1.46 -46.17
CA VAL A 554 41.26 -2.64 -46.89
C VAL A 554 42.59 -2.32 -47.55
N ALA A 555 43.58 -3.18 -47.35
CA ALA A 555 44.92 -3.02 -47.87
C ALA A 555 45.43 -4.31 -48.48
N ALA A 556 46.17 -4.19 -49.58
CA ALA A 556 46.79 -5.30 -50.29
C ALA A 556 48.17 -4.88 -50.78
N THR A 557 49.08 -5.85 -50.85
CA THR A 557 50.44 -5.68 -51.35
C THR A 557 50.73 -6.74 -52.38
N ASP A 558 51.70 -6.44 -53.23
CA ASP A 558 52.20 -7.37 -54.23
C ASP A 558 53.73 -7.34 -54.18
N ASN A 559 54.36 -8.46 -54.52
CA ASN A 559 55.81 -8.53 -54.61
C ASN A 559 56.34 -7.64 -55.77
N CYS A 560 55.50 -7.33 -56.76
CA CYS A 560 55.80 -6.61 -57.99
C CYS A 560 54.89 -5.38 -58.27
N GLY A 561 55.31 -4.24 -57.74
CA GLY A 561 54.74 -2.95 -58.11
C GLY A 561 53.56 -2.54 -57.24
N THR A 562 52.66 -1.73 -57.79
CA THR A 562 51.56 -1.12 -57.03
C THR A 562 50.25 -1.87 -57.20
N VAL A 563 49.52 -2.08 -56.11
CA VAL A 563 48.19 -2.68 -56.12
C VAL A 563 47.11 -1.61 -56.16
N THR A 564 46.11 -1.80 -57.02
CA THR A 564 44.87 -1.01 -57.02
C THR A 564 43.75 -1.84 -56.40
N ILE A 565 43.04 -1.28 -55.42
CA ILE A 565 41.90 -1.92 -54.77
C ILE A 565 40.62 -1.23 -55.24
N THR A 566 39.62 -2.02 -55.62
CA THR A 566 38.27 -1.55 -55.97
C THR A 566 37.23 -2.38 -55.25
N HIS A 567 36.01 -1.84 -55.06
CA HIS A 567 34.89 -2.57 -54.49
C HIS A 567 33.62 -2.41 -55.33
N ASN A 568 32.65 -3.31 -55.15
CA ASN A 568 31.38 -3.31 -55.89
C ASN A 568 30.19 -2.70 -55.13
N PHE A 569 30.40 -2.11 -53.95
CA PHE A 569 29.32 -1.45 -53.18
C PHE A 569 28.56 -0.42 -54.03
N THR A 570 27.22 -0.40 -53.88
CA THR A 570 26.32 0.53 -54.59
C THR A 570 25.38 1.23 -53.62
N GLU A 571 24.53 0.45 -52.94
CA GLU A 571 23.60 0.88 -51.89
C GLU A 571 23.36 -0.27 -50.90
N LEU A 572 22.80 0.05 -49.72
CA LEU A 572 22.29 -0.94 -48.78
C LEU A 572 20.91 -1.45 -49.23
N SER A 573 20.54 -2.66 -48.82
CA SER A 573 19.15 -3.14 -48.94
C SER A 573 18.19 -2.29 -48.11
N ASP A 574 16.90 -2.37 -48.44
CA ASP A 574 15.81 -1.82 -47.62
C ASP A 574 15.22 -2.97 -46.80
N GLU A 575 15.48 -2.99 -45.49
CA GLU A 575 15.01 -4.03 -44.58
C GLU A 575 13.85 -3.54 -43.73
N CYS A 576 14.11 -2.64 -42.78
CA CYS A 576 13.09 -1.97 -41.98
C CYS A 576 13.56 -0.58 -41.56
N GLY A 577 12.69 0.43 -41.57
CA GLY A 577 13.09 1.79 -41.23
C GLY A 577 14.28 2.29 -42.08
N ALA A 578 15.36 2.72 -41.42
CA ALA A 578 16.62 3.16 -42.02
C ALA A 578 17.73 2.08 -41.99
N THR A 579 17.36 0.82 -41.74
CA THR A 579 18.27 -0.34 -41.70
C THR A 579 18.52 -0.95 -43.08
N GLY A 580 19.54 -1.79 -43.17
CA GLY A 580 19.90 -2.46 -44.42
C GLY A 580 21.27 -3.11 -44.38
N SER A 581 21.54 -3.99 -45.35
CA SER A 581 22.79 -4.73 -45.47
C SER A 581 23.35 -4.72 -46.89
N ALA A 582 24.68 -4.87 -47.02
CA ALA A 582 25.34 -5.04 -48.31
C ALA A 582 26.55 -5.98 -48.20
N LEU A 583 26.57 -7.03 -49.03
CA LEU A 583 27.76 -7.84 -49.26
C LEU A 583 28.69 -7.13 -50.25
N VAL A 584 29.85 -6.70 -49.77
CA VAL A 584 30.85 -5.99 -50.57
C VAL A 584 32.02 -6.91 -50.92
N ILE A 585 32.44 -6.87 -52.18
CA ILE A 585 33.55 -7.64 -52.72
C ILE A 585 34.65 -6.66 -53.13
N TRP A 586 35.82 -6.78 -52.51
CA TRP A 586 37.01 -6.04 -52.89
C TRP A 586 37.84 -6.85 -53.87
N THR A 587 38.33 -6.20 -54.93
CA THR A 587 39.23 -6.76 -55.93
C THR A 587 40.56 -6.00 -55.89
N ALA A 588 41.62 -6.68 -55.49
CA ALA A 588 43.00 -6.20 -55.59
C ALA A 588 43.57 -6.61 -56.96
N THR A 589 44.08 -5.64 -57.72
CA THR A 589 44.72 -5.84 -59.03
C THR A 589 46.12 -5.26 -58.99
N ASP A 590 47.15 -6.05 -59.31
CA ASP A 590 48.52 -5.57 -59.42
C ASP A 590 48.76 -4.76 -60.73
N ALA A 591 49.99 -4.31 -60.95
CA ALA A 591 50.37 -3.54 -62.13
C ALA A 591 50.40 -4.35 -63.43
N TYR A 592 50.39 -5.68 -63.34
CA TYR A 592 50.53 -6.63 -64.44
C TYR A 592 49.22 -7.37 -64.77
N GLY A 593 48.15 -7.08 -64.02
CA GLY A 593 46.79 -7.55 -64.24
C GLY A 593 46.42 -8.82 -63.48
N ASN A 594 47.23 -9.31 -62.53
CA ASN A 594 46.80 -10.42 -61.67
C ASN A 594 45.88 -9.89 -60.57
N THR A 595 44.89 -10.71 -60.19
CA THR A 595 43.81 -10.29 -59.29
C THR A 595 43.52 -11.30 -58.19
N THR A 596 43.23 -10.77 -57.00
CA THR A 596 42.70 -11.50 -55.84
C THR A 596 41.46 -10.78 -55.31
N THR A 597 40.50 -11.53 -54.76
CA THR A 597 39.24 -10.99 -54.23
C THR A 597 38.99 -11.43 -52.79
N THR A 598 38.38 -10.57 -51.99
CA THR A 598 37.84 -10.88 -50.66
C THR A 598 36.48 -10.19 -50.48
N SER A 599 35.69 -10.59 -49.49
CA SER A 599 34.36 -10.04 -49.26
C SER A 599 33.98 -10.02 -47.79
N ALA A 600 33.15 -9.05 -47.42
CA ALA A 600 32.55 -8.90 -46.10
C ALA A 600 31.20 -8.17 -46.23
N THR A 601 30.37 -8.28 -45.19
CA THR A 601 29.02 -7.68 -45.15
C THR A 601 29.01 -6.51 -44.18
N PHE A 602 28.41 -5.40 -44.60
CA PHE A 602 28.06 -4.30 -43.71
C PHE A 602 26.56 -4.35 -43.44
N THR A 603 26.16 -4.25 -42.17
CA THR A 603 24.77 -4.29 -41.75
C THR A 603 24.48 -3.11 -40.83
N ILE A 604 23.41 -2.38 -41.11
CA ILE A 604 22.76 -1.50 -40.15
C ILE A 604 21.58 -2.29 -39.61
N GLU A 605 21.50 -2.50 -38.30
CA GLU A 605 20.36 -3.13 -37.63
C GLU A 605 19.74 -2.17 -36.63
N ASP A 606 18.48 -2.42 -36.28
CA ASP A 606 17.75 -1.64 -35.28
C ASP A 606 17.21 -2.60 -34.22
N THR A 607 17.82 -2.53 -33.06
CA THR A 607 17.52 -3.31 -31.86
C THR A 607 16.97 -2.42 -30.73
N ALA A 608 16.99 -1.09 -30.92
CA ALA A 608 16.42 -0.13 -29.99
C ALA A 608 14.89 -0.14 -30.09
N ALA A 609 14.22 -0.11 -28.95
CA ALA A 609 12.76 0.02 -28.91
C ALA A 609 12.35 1.50 -29.00
N PRO A 610 11.16 1.82 -29.55
CA PRO A 610 10.68 3.19 -29.61
C PRO A 610 10.46 3.77 -28.21
N GLU A 611 10.57 5.09 -28.07
CA GLU A 611 10.33 5.80 -26.81
C GLU A 611 9.01 6.57 -26.84
N PHE A 612 8.27 6.57 -25.73
CA PHE A 612 7.07 7.40 -25.60
C PHE A 612 7.46 8.87 -25.35
N THR A 613 7.04 9.75 -26.25
CA THR A 613 7.21 11.21 -26.11
C THR A 613 6.04 11.88 -25.41
N THR A 614 4.88 11.21 -25.39
CA THR A 614 3.71 11.60 -24.59
C THR A 614 3.13 10.35 -23.97
N ILE A 615 3.15 10.30 -22.64
CA ILE A 615 2.73 9.15 -21.83
C ILE A 615 1.29 9.41 -21.36
N PRO A 616 0.37 8.45 -21.47
CA PRO A 616 -0.98 8.62 -20.94
C PRO A 616 -0.93 8.73 -19.41
N GLU A 617 -1.77 9.61 -18.86
CA GLU A 617 -1.99 9.75 -17.42
C GLU A 617 -3.35 9.18 -17.03
N ASP A 618 -3.53 8.80 -15.76
CA ASP A 618 -4.84 8.39 -15.26
C ASP A 618 -5.84 9.55 -15.37
N LEU A 619 -7.05 9.26 -15.84
CA LEU A 619 -8.11 10.26 -16.03
C LEU A 619 -9.41 9.82 -15.36
N THR A 620 -9.88 10.63 -14.42
CA THR A 620 -11.22 10.49 -13.82
C THR A 620 -12.14 11.59 -14.35
N VAL A 621 -13.32 11.21 -14.83
CA VAL A 621 -14.36 12.12 -15.30
C VAL A 621 -15.67 11.90 -14.55
N GLU A 622 -16.42 12.98 -14.35
CA GLU A 622 -17.78 12.89 -13.82
C GLU A 622 -18.70 12.30 -14.89
N CYS A 623 -19.58 11.39 -14.46
CA CYS A 623 -20.54 10.74 -15.32
C CYS A 623 -21.51 11.74 -15.96
N ASP A 624 -21.67 11.62 -17.28
CA ASP A 624 -22.56 12.47 -18.09
C ASP A 624 -23.87 11.77 -18.52
N GLY A 625 -24.06 10.52 -18.10
CA GLY A 625 -25.18 9.67 -18.50
C GLY A 625 -25.13 9.18 -19.95
N LEU A 626 -24.09 9.52 -20.70
CA LEU A 626 -23.84 9.15 -22.10
C LEU A 626 -22.56 8.30 -22.25
N GLY A 627 -21.88 7.99 -21.15
CA GLY A 627 -20.71 7.13 -21.08
C GLY A 627 -19.39 7.85 -21.36
N ASN A 628 -19.36 9.19 -21.32
CA ASN A 628 -18.16 10.02 -21.49
C ASN A 628 -17.30 9.63 -22.71
N ALA A 629 -17.96 9.27 -23.82
CA ALA A 629 -17.30 8.67 -24.97
C ALA A 629 -16.31 9.63 -25.66
N ASP A 630 -16.59 10.94 -25.65
CA ASP A 630 -15.72 11.93 -26.26
C ASP A 630 -14.42 12.09 -25.45
N GLU A 631 -14.51 12.13 -24.11
CA GLU A 631 -13.37 12.18 -23.20
C GLU A 631 -12.52 10.90 -23.30
N LEU A 632 -13.15 9.72 -23.32
CA LEU A 632 -12.46 8.44 -23.48
C LEU A 632 -11.70 8.36 -24.82
N ASN A 633 -12.33 8.76 -25.94
CA ASN A 633 -11.69 8.75 -27.25
C ASN A 633 -10.54 9.76 -27.35
N ALA A 634 -10.68 10.93 -26.73
CA ALA A 634 -9.59 11.91 -26.66
C ALA A 634 -8.40 11.36 -25.86
N TRP A 635 -8.67 10.74 -24.70
CA TRP A 635 -7.66 10.12 -23.85
C TRP A 635 -6.93 8.96 -24.52
N LEU A 636 -7.65 8.06 -25.21
CA LEU A 636 -7.04 6.95 -25.97
C LEU A 636 -6.10 7.44 -27.08
N ALA A 637 -6.37 8.61 -27.64
CA ALA A 637 -5.60 9.22 -28.73
C ALA A 637 -4.45 10.12 -28.25
N ASP A 638 -4.37 10.47 -26.97
CA ASP A 638 -3.38 11.39 -26.41
C ASP A 638 -2.08 10.68 -26.00
N VAL A 639 -1.55 9.86 -26.91
CA VAL A 639 -0.31 9.10 -26.71
C VAL A 639 0.55 9.23 -27.95
N ALA A 640 1.84 9.51 -27.74
CA ALA A 640 2.81 9.68 -28.81
C ALA A 640 4.12 8.99 -28.47
N ALA A 641 4.78 8.46 -29.49
CA ALA A 641 6.07 7.80 -29.40
C ALA A 641 6.88 8.13 -30.65
N ASP A 642 8.19 8.18 -30.49
CA ASP A 642 9.14 8.35 -31.58
C ASP A 642 10.19 7.25 -31.59
N ASP A 643 10.81 7.12 -32.75
CA ASP A 643 11.91 6.21 -32.97
C ASP A 643 12.89 6.90 -33.92
N VAL A 644 14.18 6.64 -33.71
CA VAL A 644 15.25 7.30 -34.44
C VAL A 644 15.38 6.73 -35.86
N CYS A 645 14.95 5.50 -36.06
CA CYS A 645 15.24 4.67 -37.22
C CYS A 645 14.04 4.42 -38.12
N GLY A 646 12.84 4.75 -37.67
CA GLY A 646 11.64 4.55 -38.46
C GLY A 646 10.41 5.24 -37.93
N THR A 647 9.28 4.86 -38.51
CA THR A 647 7.96 5.29 -38.06
C THR A 647 7.46 4.38 -36.95
N VAL A 648 6.87 4.95 -35.91
CA VAL A 648 6.23 4.21 -34.83
C VAL A 648 4.73 4.04 -35.08
N SER A 649 4.23 2.84 -34.82
CA SER A 649 2.81 2.52 -34.76
C SER A 649 2.40 2.31 -33.30
N ILE A 650 1.35 3.00 -32.85
CA ILE A 650 0.84 2.88 -31.48
C ILE A 650 -0.52 2.18 -31.53
N THR A 651 -0.68 1.17 -30.69
CA THR A 651 -1.94 0.44 -30.50
C THR A 651 -2.29 0.39 -29.03
N HIS A 652 -3.54 0.11 -28.69
CA HIS A 652 -3.98 -0.10 -27.32
C HIS A 652 -4.90 -1.31 -27.20
N ASP A 653 -5.02 -1.89 -26.01
CA ASP A 653 -5.84 -3.07 -25.74
C ASP A 653 -7.25 -2.78 -25.22
N PHE A 654 -7.64 -1.51 -25.09
CA PHE A 654 -8.99 -1.12 -24.65
C PHE A 654 -10.10 -1.86 -25.41
N THR A 655 -11.00 -2.49 -24.65
CA THR A 655 -12.19 -3.18 -25.18
C THR A 655 -13.50 -2.51 -24.77
N GLU A 656 -13.72 -2.36 -23.47
CA GLU A 656 -14.92 -1.80 -22.86
C GLU A 656 -14.59 -1.32 -21.43
N LEU A 657 -15.44 -0.45 -20.88
CA LEU A 657 -15.39 -0.09 -19.47
C LEU A 657 -15.99 -1.21 -18.62
N SER A 658 -15.46 -1.40 -17.41
CA SER A 658 -16.07 -2.27 -16.41
C SER A 658 -17.42 -1.73 -15.91
N ASP A 659 -18.27 -2.62 -15.43
CA ASP A 659 -19.53 -2.22 -14.80
C ASP A 659 -19.27 -1.68 -13.38
N GLY A 660 -19.48 -0.38 -13.19
CA GLY A 660 -19.51 0.27 -11.89
C GLY A 660 -20.92 0.34 -11.30
N CYS A 661 -21.29 1.53 -10.82
CA CYS A 661 -22.65 1.87 -10.41
C CYS A 661 -23.31 2.78 -11.46
N GLY A 662 -24.58 2.55 -11.79
CA GLY A 662 -25.24 3.34 -12.84
C GLY A 662 -24.51 3.24 -14.19
N ALA A 663 -24.20 4.37 -14.80
CA ALA A 663 -23.44 4.52 -16.04
C ALA A 663 -21.93 4.76 -15.83
N THR A 664 -21.41 4.45 -14.63
CA THR A 664 -19.99 4.56 -14.28
C THR A 664 -19.22 3.26 -14.60
N GLY A 665 -17.89 3.36 -14.59
CA GLY A 665 -17.02 2.25 -14.91
C GLY A 665 -15.56 2.66 -15.04
N SER A 666 -14.66 1.70 -15.16
CA SER A 666 -13.24 1.98 -15.40
C SER A 666 -12.60 0.99 -16.37
N ALA A 667 -11.54 1.41 -17.04
CA ALA A 667 -10.69 0.55 -17.86
C ALA A 667 -9.22 0.87 -17.62
N PHE A 668 -8.44 -0.17 -17.33
CA PHE A 668 -6.99 -0.14 -17.37
C PHE A 668 -6.56 -0.47 -18.80
N VAL A 669 -5.81 0.43 -19.43
CA VAL A 669 -5.43 0.33 -20.85
C VAL A 669 -3.92 0.31 -20.97
N ILE A 670 -3.41 -0.59 -21.81
CA ILE A 670 -2.01 -0.72 -22.17
C ILE A 670 -1.84 -0.26 -23.62
N TRP A 671 -0.94 0.70 -23.83
CA TRP A 671 -0.49 1.12 -25.15
C TRP A 671 0.81 0.41 -25.50
N THR A 672 0.90 -0.07 -26.73
CA THR A 672 2.09 -0.69 -27.31
C THR A 672 2.56 0.15 -28.49
N ALA A 673 3.74 0.76 -28.37
CA ALA A 673 4.45 1.39 -29.46
C ALA A 673 5.34 0.34 -30.14
N THR A 674 5.24 0.20 -31.46
CA THR A 674 6.04 -0.72 -32.27
C THR A 674 6.69 0.07 -33.40
N ASP A 675 8.02 0.03 -33.51
CA ASP A 675 8.75 0.66 -34.61
C ASP A 675 8.63 -0.12 -35.94
N ALA A 676 9.36 0.29 -36.96
CA ALA A 676 9.33 -0.32 -38.27
C ALA A 676 10.03 -1.71 -38.32
N CYS A 677 10.96 -1.96 -37.39
CA CYS A 677 11.74 -3.19 -37.27
C CYS A 677 11.11 -4.23 -36.35
N GLY A 678 10.05 -3.85 -35.64
CA GLY A 678 9.25 -4.72 -34.78
C GLY A 678 9.67 -4.68 -33.32
N ASN A 679 10.56 -3.77 -32.90
CA ASN A 679 10.84 -3.59 -31.48
C ASN A 679 9.68 -2.84 -30.82
N THR A 680 9.41 -3.15 -29.55
CA THR A 680 8.20 -2.68 -28.85
C THR A 680 8.49 -2.15 -27.47
N THR A 681 7.80 -1.06 -27.10
CA THR A 681 7.72 -0.52 -25.75
C THR A 681 6.26 -0.39 -25.33
N THR A 682 5.95 -0.55 -24.05
CA THR A 682 4.60 -0.43 -23.52
C THR A 682 4.49 0.62 -22.41
N THR A 683 3.31 1.21 -22.27
CA THR A 683 2.92 2.07 -21.14
C THR A 683 1.44 1.85 -20.82
N SER A 684 0.97 2.30 -19.67
CA SER A 684 -0.40 2.06 -19.22
C SER A 684 -0.95 3.19 -18.37
N ALA A 685 -2.28 3.34 -18.40
CA ALA A 685 -3.03 4.28 -17.57
C ALA A 685 -4.47 3.80 -17.41
N THR A 686 -5.20 4.39 -16.46
CA THR A 686 -6.59 4.06 -16.14
C THR A 686 -7.52 5.22 -16.48
N PHE A 687 -8.61 4.91 -17.18
CA PHE A 687 -9.74 5.83 -17.35
C PHE A 687 -10.87 5.41 -16.40
N THR A 688 -11.39 6.36 -15.62
CA THR A 688 -12.46 6.14 -14.64
C THR A 688 -13.59 7.13 -14.87
N ILE A 689 -14.81 6.63 -15.00
CA ILE A 689 -16.03 7.41 -14.87
C ILE A 689 -16.51 7.24 -13.43
N GLU A 690 -16.71 8.34 -12.71
CA GLU A 690 -17.28 8.35 -11.35
C GLU A 690 -18.55 9.22 -11.33
N ASP A 691 -19.47 8.91 -10.44
CA ASP A 691 -20.65 9.72 -10.17
C ASP A 691 -20.59 10.22 -8.73
N THR A 692 -20.30 11.51 -8.60
CA THR A 692 -20.25 12.22 -7.32
C THR A 692 -21.44 13.16 -7.14
N THR A 693 -22.32 13.24 -8.14
CA THR A 693 -23.45 14.15 -8.18
C THR A 693 -24.67 13.51 -7.51
N ALA A 694 -25.27 14.20 -6.55
CA ALA A 694 -26.46 13.69 -5.87
C ALA A 694 -27.71 13.83 -6.74
N PRO A 695 -28.72 12.94 -6.59
CA PRO A 695 -29.95 12.99 -7.37
C PRO A 695 -30.75 14.26 -7.05
N GLU A 696 -31.54 14.74 -8.02
CA GLU A 696 -32.41 15.91 -7.87
C GLU A 696 -33.89 15.51 -7.80
N PHE A 697 -34.65 16.10 -6.87
CA PHE A 697 -36.11 15.94 -6.81
C PHE A 697 -36.78 16.72 -7.96
N THR A 698 -37.52 16.01 -8.81
CA THR A 698 -38.36 16.60 -9.87
C THR A 698 -39.77 16.94 -9.38
N THR A 699 -40.26 16.18 -8.40
CA THR A 699 -41.53 16.43 -7.70
C THR A 699 -41.25 16.42 -6.20
N ILE A 700 -41.41 17.58 -5.55
CA ILE A 700 -41.16 17.78 -4.12
C ILE A 700 -42.50 17.66 -3.37
N PRO A 701 -42.56 16.97 -2.22
CA PRO A 701 -43.77 16.92 -1.41
C PRO A 701 -44.07 18.30 -0.82
N GLU A 702 -45.35 18.68 -0.76
CA GLU A 702 -45.83 19.90 -0.11
C GLU A 702 -46.56 19.56 1.19
N ASP A 703 -46.63 20.51 2.12
CA ASP A 703 -47.44 20.33 3.33
C ASP A 703 -48.92 20.09 2.98
N LEU A 704 -49.56 19.15 3.67
CA LEU A 704 -50.96 18.79 3.44
C LEU A 704 -51.74 18.74 4.75
N THR A 705 -52.87 19.45 4.80
CA THR A 705 -53.81 19.43 5.92
C THR A 705 -55.13 18.80 5.48
N VAL A 706 -55.62 17.83 6.24
CA VAL A 706 -56.92 17.17 6.03
C VAL A 706 -57.75 17.23 7.30
N GLU A 707 -59.07 17.32 7.15
CA GLU A 707 -60.00 17.26 8.26
C GLU A 707 -60.08 15.83 8.79
N CYS A 708 -60.26 15.68 10.09
CA CYS A 708 -60.54 14.41 10.73
C CYS A 708 -62.02 14.05 10.53
N ASP A 709 -62.35 13.45 9.39
CA ASP A 709 -63.72 13.09 9.01
C ASP A 709 -64.01 11.58 9.18
N GLY A 710 -63.00 10.82 9.62
CA GLY A 710 -63.09 9.38 9.85
C GLY A 710 -63.05 8.53 8.58
N GLU A 711 -62.93 9.13 7.39
CA GLU A 711 -62.88 8.41 6.12
C GLU A 711 -61.86 9.02 5.15
N GLY A 712 -60.85 8.23 4.75
CA GLY A 712 -59.95 8.60 3.67
C GLY A 712 -58.69 9.36 4.08
N ASN A 713 -58.50 9.70 5.36
CA ASN A 713 -57.22 10.24 5.86
C ASN A 713 -56.04 9.30 5.56
N GLU A 714 -56.23 7.98 5.73
CA GLU A 714 -55.20 6.97 5.39
C GLU A 714 -54.88 6.96 3.89
N ALA A 715 -55.90 7.07 3.03
CA ALA A 715 -55.71 7.12 1.59
C ALA A 715 -55.03 8.43 1.15
N ALA A 716 -55.36 9.55 1.79
CA ALA A 716 -54.71 10.84 1.58
C ALA A 716 -53.24 10.79 1.99
N LEU A 717 -52.92 10.21 3.14
CA LEU A 717 -51.54 10.00 3.60
C LEU A 717 -50.76 9.13 2.61
N ASN A 718 -51.30 7.97 2.21
CA ASN A 718 -50.63 7.06 1.29
C ASN A 718 -50.36 7.72 -0.07
N SER A 719 -51.31 8.54 -0.56
CA SER A 719 -51.16 9.28 -1.81
C SER A 719 -50.09 10.37 -1.68
N TRP A 720 -50.06 11.07 -0.54
CA TRP A 720 -49.07 12.10 -0.23
C TRP A 720 -47.65 11.52 -0.10
N LEU A 721 -47.49 10.39 0.62
CA LEU A 721 -46.20 9.68 0.76
C LEU A 721 -45.62 9.22 -0.59
N ALA A 722 -46.49 8.85 -1.54
CA ALA A 722 -46.10 8.37 -2.86
C ALA A 722 -45.86 9.50 -3.89
N ASN A 723 -46.25 10.74 -3.60
CA ASN A 723 -46.17 11.86 -4.53
C ASN A 723 -44.81 12.57 -4.50
N VAL A 724 -43.73 11.81 -4.69
CA VAL A 724 -42.35 12.31 -4.72
C VAL A 724 -41.60 11.62 -5.84
N GLU A 725 -40.91 12.41 -6.66
CA GLU A 725 -40.12 11.92 -7.79
C GLU A 725 -38.75 12.59 -7.78
N ALA A 726 -37.73 11.83 -8.18
CA ALA A 726 -36.36 12.29 -8.29
C ALA A 726 -35.70 11.61 -9.49
N THR A 727 -34.75 12.31 -10.09
CA THR A 727 -33.98 11.84 -11.24
C THR A 727 -32.50 12.05 -11.01
N ASP A 728 -31.72 11.21 -11.65
CA ASP A 728 -30.28 11.31 -11.71
C ASP A 728 -29.82 11.07 -13.15
N VAL A 729 -28.71 11.69 -13.54
CA VAL A 729 -28.17 11.61 -14.91
C VAL A 729 -27.52 10.25 -15.16
N CYS A 730 -26.96 9.65 -14.12
CA CYS A 730 -26.06 8.51 -14.18
C CYS A 730 -26.70 7.20 -13.76
N GLY A 731 -27.89 7.24 -13.16
CA GLY A 731 -28.58 6.00 -12.82
C GLY A 731 -30.02 6.15 -12.38
N THR A 732 -30.55 5.03 -11.90
CA THR A 732 -31.87 4.97 -11.30
C THR A 732 -31.83 5.49 -9.86
N VAL A 733 -32.83 6.27 -9.48
CA VAL A 733 -32.98 6.80 -8.12
C VAL A 733 -33.94 5.93 -7.31
N THR A 734 -33.55 5.59 -6.09
CA THR A 734 -34.41 4.97 -5.07
C THR A 734 -34.82 6.03 -4.05
N ILE A 735 -36.12 6.17 -3.80
CA ILE A 735 -36.67 7.10 -2.81
C ILE A 735 -37.17 6.32 -1.60
N THR A 736 -36.75 6.72 -0.41
CA THR A 736 -37.27 6.21 0.86
C THR A 736 -37.81 7.37 1.70
N ASN A 737 -38.61 7.07 2.72
CA ASN A 737 -39.04 8.05 3.71
C ASN A 737 -38.98 7.46 5.13
N ASP A 738 -38.93 8.34 6.12
CA ASP A 738 -38.83 8.00 7.55
C ASP A 738 -40.19 7.96 8.28
N PHE A 739 -41.31 7.92 7.54
CA PHE A 739 -42.63 7.87 8.16
C PHE A 739 -42.77 6.62 9.05
N THR A 740 -43.19 6.83 10.30
CA THR A 740 -43.39 5.76 11.28
C THR A 740 -44.82 5.77 11.81
N VAL A 741 -45.19 6.82 12.54
CA VAL A 741 -46.51 6.99 13.16
C VAL A 741 -46.82 8.48 13.31
N PHE A 742 -48.10 8.81 13.42
CA PHE A 742 -48.52 10.16 13.78
C PHE A 742 -48.12 10.53 15.21
N ASN A 743 -47.73 11.79 15.39
CA ASN A 743 -47.75 12.40 16.70
C ASN A 743 -49.16 12.93 16.96
N ASN A 744 -50.00 12.10 17.57
CA ASN A 744 -51.38 12.47 17.89
C ASN A 744 -51.35 13.60 18.93
N THR A 745 -51.96 14.73 18.58
CA THR A 745 -52.04 15.90 19.47
C THR A 745 -53.39 15.99 20.17
N CYS A 746 -54.46 15.50 19.53
CA CYS A 746 -55.78 15.37 20.14
C CYS A 746 -56.57 14.26 19.42
N GLY A 747 -56.97 13.20 20.13
CA GLY A 747 -57.62 12.05 19.52
C GLY A 747 -56.84 11.40 18.37
N ALA A 748 -57.47 11.33 17.20
CA ALA A 748 -56.94 10.87 15.93
C ALA A 748 -56.36 12.01 15.06
N ALA A 749 -56.49 13.27 15.49
CA ALA A 749 -55.84 14.42 14.89
C ALA A 749 -54.40 14.57 15.40
N GLY A 750 -53.53 15.09 14.54
CA GLY A 750 -52.09 15.15 14.78
C GLY A 750 -51.32 15.53 13.53
N SER A 751 -50.00 15.65 13.68
CA SER A 751 -49.12 15.99 12.56
C SER A 751 -47.89 15.09 12.54
N VAL A 752 -47.36 14.86 11.35
CA VAL A 752 -46.08 14.18 11.15
C VAL A 752 -45.27 14.93 10.10
N THR A 753 -44.03 15.27 10.44
CA THR A 753 -43.05 15.74 9.45
C THR A 753 -42.30 14.52 8.96
N VAL A 754 -42.34 14.29 7.65
CA VAL A 754 -41.69 13.15 6.99
C VAL A 754 -40.53 13.68 6.16
N THR A 755 -39.40 12.98 6.22
CA THR A 755 -38.21 13.23 5.44
C THR A 755 -38.11 12.17 4.34
N TRP A 756 -38.00 12.60 3.09
CA TRP A 756 -37.69 11.73 1.96
C TRP A 756 -36.20 11.79 1.67
N THR A 757 -35.60 10.63 1.42
CA THR A 757 -34.21 10.48 0.98
C THR A 757 -34.21 9.87 -0.41
N ALA A 758 -33.74 10.63 -1.40
CA ALA A 758 -33.42 10.13 -2.72
C ALA A 758 -31.96 9.66 -2.73
N LYS A 759 -31.73 8.43 -3.19
CA LYS A 759 -30.40 7.82 -3.32
C LYS A 759 -30.23 7.29 -4.74
N ASP A 760 -29.19 7.70 -5.45
CA ASP A 760 -28.88 7.16 -6.78
C ASP A 760 -28.22 5.76 -6.70
N ALA A 761 -27.79 5.24 -7.85
CA ALA A 761 -27.17 3.91 -7.96
C ALA A 761 -25.75 3.85 -7.35
N CYS A 762 -25.03 4.98 -7.33
CA CYS A 762 -23.67 5.12 -6.80
C CYS A 762 -23.64 5.44 -5.31
N GLY A 763 -24.79 5.80 -4.76
CA GLY A 763 -25.06 6.00 -3.37
C GLY A 763 -25.02 7.45 -2.91
N ASN A 764 -24.95 8.43 -3.82
CA ASN A 764 -25.09 9.83 -3.43
C ASN A 764 -26.55 10.10 -3.05
N THR A 765 -26.77 11.06 -2.16
CA THR A 765 -28.09 11.26 -1.53
C THR A 765 -28.49 12.73 -1.43
N THR A 766 -29.78 12.98 -1.63
CA THR A 766 -30.45 14.27 -1.39
C THR A 766 -31.67 14.05 -0.50
N THR A 767 -32.00 15.02 0.36
CA THR A 767 -33.16 14.93 1.26
C THR A 767 -34.10 16.12 1.10
N THR A 768 -35.39 15.89 1.35
CA THR A 768 -36.42 16.93 1.47
C THR A 768 -37.44 16.52 2.53
N PHE A 769 -38.25 17.46 3.01
CA PHE A 769 -39.25 17.20 4.05
C PHE A 769 -40.53 17.99 3.80
N ALA A 770 -41.64 17.45 4.32
CA ALA A 770 -42.96 18.06 4.32
C ALA A 770 -43.78 17.52 5.50
N THR A 771 -44.83 18.24 5.87
CA THR A 771 -45.69 17.92 7.02
C THR A 771 -47.09 17.54 6.57
N PHE A 772 -47.57 16.38 7.03
CA PHE A 772 -48.96 15.98 6.91
C PHE A 772 -49.67 16.23 8.24
N THR A 773 -50.77 16.97 8.21
CA THR A 773 -51.57 17.36 9.38
C THR A 773 -53.00 16.84 9.22
N ILE A 774 -53.48 16.13 10.23
CA ILE A 774 -54.89 15.84 10.44
C ILE A 774 -55.35 16.83 11.52
N GLU A 775 -56.32 17.67 11.20
CA GLU A 775 -56.92 18.64 12.13
C GLU A 775 -58.38 18.27 12.36
N ASP A 776 -58.88 18.47 13.58
CA ASP A 776 -60.30 18.32 13.92
C ASP A 776 -60.87 19.69 14.31
N THR A 777 -61.77 20.19 13.47
CA THR A 777 -62.45 21.47 13.62
C THR A 777 -63.96 21.32 13.86
N GLU A 778 -64.47 20.08 13.91
CA GLU A 778 -65.89 19.78 14.08
C GLU A 778 -66.24 19.53 15.55
N ALA A 779 -67.42 19.97 15.98
CA ALA A 779 -67.89 19.74 17.34
C ALA A 779 -68.57 18.37 17.49
N PRO A 780 -68.62 17.78 18.69
CA PRO A 780 -69.25 16.48 18.93
C PRO A 780 -70.71 16.44 18.51
N THR A 781 -71.15 15.31 17.97
CA THR A 781 -72.52 15.12 17.48
C THR A 781 -73.31 14.12 18.33
N LEU A 782 -74.64 14.24 18.36
CA LEU A 782 -75.48 13.26 19.05
C LEU A 782 -75.43 11.90 18.34
N LYS A 783 -75.30 10.82 19.12
CA LYS A 783 -75.48 9.46 18.61
C LYS A 783 -76.88 9.29 18.00
N PRO A 784 -77.03 8.50 16.92
CA PRO A 784 -78.32 8.30 16.27
C PRO A 784 -79.43 7.90 17.26
N GLY A 785 -80.52 8.66 17.29
CA GLY A 785 -81.69 8.40 18.14
C GLY A 785 -81.55 8.85 19.60
N LYS A 786 -80.45 9.53 19.96
CA LYS A 786 -80.27 10.14 21.28
C LYS A 786 -80.66 11.61 21.28
N THR A 787 -81.12 12.10 22.44
CA THR A 787 -81.41 13.51 22.70
C THR A 787 -81.06 13.82 24.16
N CYS A 788 -80.71 15.07 24.47
CA CYS A 788 -80.48 15.52 25.84
C CYS A 788 -81.67 15.24 26.76
N ALA A 789 -82.88 15.44 26.24
CA ALA A 789 -84.12 15.20 26.95
C ALA A 789 -84.33 13.73 27.37
N SER A 790 -83.58 12.78 26.80
CA SER A 790 -83.67 11.36 27.21
C SER A 790 -83.14 11.09 28.61
N LEU A 791 -82.36 12.01 29.19
CA LEU A 791 -81.89 11.94 30.58
C LEU A 791 -82.76 12.75 31.56
N ASN A 792 -83.83 13.38 31.07
CA ASN A 792 -84.75 14.09 31.95
C ASN A 792 -85.41 13.11 32.92
N GLN A 793 -85.45 13.47 34.20
CA GLN A 793 -85.95 12.58 35.25
C GLN A 793 -86.80 13.33 36.28
N ILE A 794 -87.73 12.59 36.89
CA ILE A 794 -88.42 13.00 38.11
C ILE A 794 -87.58 12.52 39.31
N ILE A 795 -87.03 13.44 40.11
CA ILE A 795 -86.28 13.11 41.33
C ILE A 795 -87.12 13.49 42.54
N GLY A 796 -87.60 12.47 43.24
CA GLY A 796 -88.26 12.65 44.52
C GLY A 796 -89.59 13.37 44.43
N THR A 797 -90.05 13.83 45.59
CA THR A 797 -91.39 14.37 45.78
C THR A 797 -91.38 15.73 46.48
N CYS A 798 -90.21 16.20 46.91
CA CYS A 798 -90.04 17.42 47.68
C CYS A 798 -88.94 18.31 47.09
N PRO A 799 -89.05 19.66 47.16
CA PRO A 799 -88.03 20.59 46.65
C PRO A 799 -86.60 20.34 47.17
N ALA A 800 -86.47 19.87 48.42
CA ALA A 800 -85.17 19.52 49.01
C ALA A 800 -84.46 18.35 48.30
N ASP A 801 -85.21 17.46 47.63
CA ASP A 801 -84.65 16.35 46.86
C ASP A 801 -83.88 16.85 45.64
N LEU A 802 -84.29 17.99 45.07
CA LEU A 802 -83.63 18.65 43.94
C LEU A 802 -82.30 19.31 44.36
N LEU A 803 -82.25 19.86 45.57
CA LEU A 803 -81.06 20.52 46.13
C LEU A 803 -79.98 19.54 46.61
N GLY A 804 -80.36 18.28 46.84
CA GLY A 804 -79.45 17.19 47.21
C GLY A 804 -78.87 16.42 46.02
N PHE A 805 -79.32 16.71 44.80
CA PHE A 805 -78.87 16.01 43.59
C PHE A 805 -77.48 16.50 43.16
N ASP A 806 -76.52 15.59 43.11
CA ASP A 806 -75.21 15.85 42.52
C ASP A 806 -75.29 15.72 40.99
N ALA A 807 -75.48 16.84 40.30
CA ALA A 807 -75.54 16.87 38.85
C ALA A 807 -74.24 16.41 38.16
N ASN A 808 -73.10 16.40 38.86
CA ASN A 808 -71.87 15.84 38.30
C ASN A 808 -71.94 14.31 38.17
N SER A 809 -72.84 13.64 38.90
CA SER A 809 -73.00 12.18 38.83
C SER A 809 -73.49 11.68 37.46
N ILE A 810 -74.15 12.53 36.67
CA ILE A 810 -74.67 12.18 35.34
C ILE A 810 -73.80 12.69 34.19
N ALA A 811 -72.66 13.33 34.46
CA ALA A 811 -71.79 13.88 33.42
C ALA A 811 -71.35 12.79 32.43
N THR A 812 -71.02 11.58 32.90
CA THR A 812 -70.68 10.44 32.04
C THR A 812 -71.86 10.01 31.16
N ASP A 813 -73.08 9.97 31.71
CA ASP A 813 -74.28 9.60 30.96
C ASP A 813 -74.59 10.63 29.87
N VAL A 814 -74.34 11.92 30.14
CA VAL A 814 -74.47 13.01 29.17
C VAL A 814 -73.42 12.88 28.06
N ALA A 815 -72.16 12.61 28.41
CA ALA A 815 -71.09 12.36 27.44
C ALA A 815 -71.43 11.16 26.54
N ASP A 816 -72.02 10.10 27.10
CA ASP A 816 -72.41 8.89 26.37
C ASP A 816 -73.50 9.13 25.30
N LEU A 817 -74.24 10.24 25.36
CA LEU A 817 -75.20 10.64 24.31
C LEU A 817 -74.52 11.13 23.04
N TYR A 818 -73.27 11.59 23.14
CA TYR A 818 -72.51 12.17 22.05
C TYR A 818 -71.47 11.17 21.53
N GLN A 819 -71.10 11.37 20.29
CA GLN A 819 -69.98 10.73 19.63
C GLN A 819 -69.20 11.81 18.90
N ASP A 820 -67.91 11.60 18.84
CA ASP A 820 -67.03 12.36 17.98
C ASP A 820 -66.25 11.37 17.11
N VAL A 821 -65.92 11.80 15.89
CA VAL A 821 -65.23 10.95 14.93
C VAL A 821 -63.74 10.82 15.26
N CYS A 822 -63.19 11.83 15.93
CA CYS A 822 -61.77 12.04 16.11
C CYS A 822 -61.30 11.70 17.51
N GLY A 823 -62.17 11.65 18.51
CA GLY A 823 -61.75 11.32 19.86
C GLY A 823 -62.86 10.94 20.81
N ALA A 824 -62.47 10.80 22.08
CA ALA A 824 -63.45 10.68 23.14
C ALA A 824 -64.10 12.04 23.40
N VAL A 825 -65.35 11.99 23.87
CA VAL A 825 -66.09 13.17 24.30
C VAL A 825 -66.15 13.19 25.82
N SER A 826 -66.07 14.38 26.40
CA SER A 826 -66.24 14.61 27.83
C SER A 826 -67.34 15.64 28.07
N ALA A 827 -68.12 15.46 29.14
CA ALA A 827 -69.13 16.43 29.53
C ALA A 827 -68.74 17.08 30.85
N THR A 828 -68.79 18.41 30.90
CA THR A 828 -68.53 19.20 32.10
C THR A 828 -69.75 20.06 32.42
N LEU A 829 -70.23 20.03 33.66
CA LEU A 829 -71.29 20.93 34.11
C LEU A 829 -70.76 22.37 34.10
N ILE A 830 -71.40 23.24 33.32
CA ILE A 830 -70.99 24.65 33.20
C ILE A 830 -72.03 25.63 33.74
N TYR A 831 -73.29 25.21 33.84
CA TYR A 831 -74.35 26.08 34.32
C TYR A 831 -75.49 25.28 34.95
N THR A 832 -76.12 25.88 35.96
CA THR A 832 -77.27 25.33 36.67
C THR A 832 -78.29 26.43 36.85
N ASP A 833 -79.51 26.18 36.40
CA ASP A 833 -80.66 27.05 36.57
C ASP A 833 -81.74 26.31 37.36
N ILE A 834 -82.13 26.85 38.51
CA ILE A 834 -83.22 26.31 39.33
C ILE A 834 -84.30 27.37 39.31
N THR A 835 -85.38 27.10 38.58
CA THR A 835 -86.55 27.97 38.61
C THR A 835 -87.33 27.66 39.88
N ASP A 836 -87.22 28.55 40.84
CA ASP A 836 -87.90 28.49 42.13
C ASP A 836 -89.33 29.01 41.99
N ASP A 837 -90.22 28.12 41.56
CA ASP A 837 -91.64 28.24 41.89
C ASP A 837 -91.83 27.35 43.12
N ASP A 838 -92.18 27.95 44.27
CA ASP A 838 -92.25 27.31 45.61
C ASP A 838 -93.07 25.98 45.60
N CYS A 839 -93.84 25.74 44.54
CA CYS A 839 -94.74 24.61 44.36
C CYS A 839 -94.18 23.48 43.48
N THR A 840 -93.49 23.81 42.38
CA THR A 840 -93.01 22.87 41.35
C THR A 840 -91.67 23.33 40.78
N PRO A 841 -90.57 23.24 41.55
CA PRO A 841 -89.27 23.66 41.07
C PRO A 841 -88.80 22.75 39.92
N VAL A 842 -88.14 23.36 38.95
CA VAL A 842 -87.45 22.67 37.84
C VAL A 842 -85.98 23.05 37.89
N ALA A 843 -85.11 22.05 37.91
CA ALA A 843 -83.66 22.25 37.78
C ALA A 843 -83.25 21.90 36.36
N THR A 844 -82.60 22.83 35.68
CA THR A 844 -81.97 22.64 34.37
C THR A 844 -80.46 22.69 34.54
N TYR A 845 -79.79 21.60 34.16
CA TYR A 845 -78.34 21.48 34.18
C TYR A 845 -77.80 21.53 32.76
N THR A 846 -76.94 22.51 32.47
CA THR A 846 -76.30 22.68 31.16
C THR A 846 -74.87 22.13 31.22
N PHE A 847 -74.62 21.11 30.40
CA PHE A 847 -73.30 20.51 30.22
C PHE A 847 -72.64 21.06 28.95
N LYS A 848 -71.34 21.35 29.02
CA LYS A 848 -70.46 21.53 27.87
C LYS A 848 -69.91 20.16 27.49
N ILE A 849 -70.18 19.72 26.27
CA ILE A 849 -69.65 18.49 25.70
C ILE A 849 -68.51 18.90 24.79
N GLU A 850 -67.30 18.50 25.16
CA GLU A 850 -66.06 18.88 24.51
C GLU A 850 -65.31 17.61 24.10
N ASP A 851 -64.84 17.56 22.86
CA ASP A 851 -63.89 16.54 22.39
C ASP A 851 -62.47 16.82 22.91
N GLU A 852 -61.52 15.98 22.51
CA GLU A 852 -60.11 16.11 22.89
C GLU A 852 -59.40 17.29 22.20
N CYS A 853 -59.95 17.82 21.10
CA CYS A 853 -59.39 18.94 20.33
C CYS A 853 -59.95 20.31 20.78
N GLY A 854 -60.95 20.31 21.66
CA GLY A 854 -61.53 21.50 22.28
C GLY A 854 -62.75 22.06 21.54
N ASN A 855 -63.25 21.37 20.50
CA ASN A 855 -64.51 21.74 19.88
C ASN A 855 -65.66 21.29 20.81
N PHE A 856 -66.75 22.06 20.86
CA PHE A 856 -67.79 21.81 21.86
C PHE A 856 -69.21 22.18 21.44
N VAL A 857 -70.16 21.51 22.10
CA VAL A 857 -71.61 21.76 22.05
C VAL A 857 -72.18 21.74 23.47
N THR A 858 -73.41 22.24 23.65
CA THR A 858 -74.08 22.25 24.96
C THR A 858 -75.31 21.35 24.99
N CYS A 859 -75.59 20.74 26.14
CA CYS A 859 -76.73 19.87 26.38
C CYS A 859 -77.43 20.24 27.68
N ASP A 860 -78.73 20.49 27.61
CA ASP A 860 -79.57 20.79 28.76
C ASP A 860 -80.34 19.55 29.21
N VAL A 861 -80.20 19.19 30.49
CA VAL A 861 -80.94 18.10 31.13
C VAL A 861 -81.80 18.68 32.25
N THR A 862 -83.10 18.35 32.23
CA THR A 862 -84.07 18.90 33.19
C THR A 862 -84.54 17.86 34.19
N TYR A 863 -84.56 18.24 35.46
CA TYR A 863 -85.07 17.45 36.57
C TYR A 863 -86.27 18.14 37.21
N THR A 864 -87.32 17.38 37.43
CA THR A 864 -88.57 17.85 38.04
C THR A 864 -88.92 17.04 39.28
N ILE A 865 -89.79 17.54 40.14
CA ILE A 865 -90.37 16.77 41.25
C ILE A 865 -91.82 16.37 40.94
N GLU A 866 -92.27 15.24 41.48
CA GLU A 866 -93.69 14.84 41.42
C GLU A 866 -94.25 14.84 42.85
N ARG A 867 -95.14 15.78 43.14
CA ARG A 867 -95.66 16.01 44.49
C ARG A 867 -96.54 14.86 44.96
N GLN A 868 -96.36 14.44 46.21
CA GLN A 868 -97.26 13.50 46.86
C GLN A 868 -98.33 14.20 47.68
N ASP A 869 -99.47 13.54 47.75
CA ASP A 869 -100.63 14.00 48.49
C ASP A 869 -100.38 13.92 50.02
N PHE A 870 -100.91 14.88 50.76
CA PHE A 870 -100.75 14.94 52.22
C PHE A 870 -101.85 14.17 52.92
N VAL A 871 -101.59 13.79 54.17
CA VAL A 871 -102.52 12.97 54.97
C VAL A 871 -103.17 13.85 56.03
N MET A 872 -104.50 13.80 56.08
CA MET A 872 -105.26 14.50 57.12
C MET A 872 -105.21 13.76 58.47
N PRO A 873 -105.09 14.49 59.59
CA PRO A 873 -105.35 13.92 60.90
C PRO A 873 -106.82 13.47 61.02
N GLU A 874 -107.11 12.61 61.99
CA GLU A 874 -108.50 12.21 62.26
C GLU A 874 -109.38 13.42 62.57
N ASP A 875 -110.62 13.38 62.11
CA ASP A 875 -111.67 14.33 62.46
C ASP A 875 -111.85 14.37 63.99
N ASP A 876 -112.12 15.55 64.54
CA ASP A 876 -112.27 15.74 65.99
C ASP A 876 -113.69 16.22 66.35
N GLY A 877 -114.01 16.23 67.64
CA GLY A 877 -115.32 16.68 68.10
C GLY A 877 -115.41 16.84 69.61
N SER A 878 -116.45 17.55 70.04
CA SER A 878 -116.73 17.77 71.45
C SER A 878 -118.23 17.72 71.74
N THR A 879 -118.56 17.47 72.99
CA THR A 879 -119.95 17.51 73.47
C THR A 879 -120.17 18.80 74.25
N ILE A 880 -121.18 19.58 73.86
CA ILE A 880 -121.55 20.85 74.48
C ILE A 880 -123.01 20.84 74.92
N GLU A 881 -123.36 21.68 75.90
CA GLU A 881 -124.70 21.69 76.50
C GLU A 881 -125.71 22.56 75.72
N CYS A 882 -125.25 23.56 74.95
CA CYS A 882 -126.12 24.36 74.07
C CYS A 882 -125.41 24.89 72.82
N ALA A 883 -126.19 25.28 71.81
CA ALA A 883 -125.69 25.85 70.56
C ALA A 883 -124.94 27.19 70.74
N ASP A 884 -125.25 27.96 71.80
CA ASP A 884 -124.54 29.21 72.12
C ASP A 884 -123.13 28.93 72.69
N ASP A 885 -122.83 27.69 73.09
CA ASP A 885 -121.51 27.26 73.57
C ASP A 885 -120.58 26.76 72.43
N LEU A 886 -120.99 26.92 71.16
CA LEU A 886 -120.12 26.65 70.03
C LEU A 886 -118.89 27.56 70.11
N PHE A 887 -117.71 26.96 69.96
CA PHE A 887 -116.45 27.67 69.94
C PHE A 887 -115.72 27.40 68.62
N GLU A 888 -114.74 28.24 68.29
CA GLU A 888 -113.87 28.00 67.16
C GLU A 888 -112.87 26.88 67.53
N PRO A 889 -112.91 25.72 66.85
CA PRO A 889 -112.02 24.61 67.18
C PRO A 889 -110.57 25.01 66.94
N VAL A 890 -109.66 24.47 67.76
CA VAL A 890 -108.22 24.62 67.49
C VAL A 890 -107.90 23.78 66.26
N LEU A 891 -107.51 24.45 65.18
CA LEU A 891 -107.14 23.79 63.94
C LEU A 891 -105.90 22.91 64.15
N PRO A 892 -105.88 21.67 63.63
CA PRO A 892 -104.67 20.88 63.64
C PRO A 892 -103.60 21.53 62.75
N GLU A 893 -102.34 21.43 63.17
CA GLU A 893 -101.20 21.69 62.29
C GLU A 893 -101.11 20.56 61.27
N VAL A 894 -101.48 20.85 60.03
CA VAL A 894 -101.36 19.91 58.91
C VAL A 894 -100.11 20.27 58.13
N TYR A 895 -99.24 19.28 57.96
CA TYR A 895 -98.03 19.43 57.16
C TYR A 895 -98.24 18.72 55.83
N ASP A 896 -97.68 19.29 54.76
CA ASP A 896 -97.62 18.60 53.48
C ASP A 896 -96.73 17.35 53.56
N TYR A 897 -96.64 16.59 52.47
CA TYR A 897 -95.78 15.40 52.42
C TYR A 897 -94.31 15.71 52.73
N CYS A 898 -93.87 16.94 52.47
CA CYS A 898 -92.50 17.41 52.66
C CYS A 898 -92.23 17.98 54.06
N GLY A 899 -93.23 17.95 54.95
CA GLY A 899 -93.12 18.46 56.32
C GLY A 899 -93.19 19.98 56.42
N VAL A 900 -93.67 20.68 55.38
CA VAL A 900 -93.95 22.11 55.39
C VAL A 900 -95.37 22.34 55.89
N LEU A 901 -95.55 23.29 56.80
CA LEU A 901 -96.86 23.60 57.37
C LEU A 901 -97.79 24.17 56.28
N ILE A 902 -99.00 23.62 56.14
CA ILE A 902 -100.02 24.12 55.22
C ILE A 902 -100.73 25.30 55.89
N GLU A 903 -100.49 26.51 55.37
CA GLU A 903 -101.11 27.75 55.85
C GLU A 903 -102.36 28.15 55.04
N ASP A 904 -102.54 27.60 53.84
CA ASP A 904 -103.74 27.84 53.01
C ASP A 904 -104.90 26.95 53.48
N ILE A 905 -105.67 27.51 54.42
CA ILE A 905 -106.84 26.88 55.03
C ILE A 905 -108.07 27.71 54.68
N THR A 906 -109.05 27.07 54.06
CA THR A 906 -110.34 27.69 53.72
C THR A 906 -111.46 27.11 54.59
N GLY A 907 -112.35 27.99 55.08
CA GLY A 907 -113.38 27.67 56.08
C GLY A 907 -113.46 28.74 57.18
N PRO A 908 -114.25 28.54 58.25
CA PRO A 908 -115.14 27.40 58.47
C PRO A 908 -116.33 27.37 57.51
N GLU A 909 -116.61 26.22 56.92
CA GLU A 909 -117.87 25.95 56.23
C GLU A 909 -118.77 25.06 57.11
N LEU A 910 -120.00 25.50 57.37
CA LEU A 910 -120.94 24.76 58.19
C LEU A 910 -121.67 23.72 57.34
N ILE A 911 -121.58 22.44 57.69
CA ILE A 911 -122.35 21.37 57.04
C ILE A 911 -123.64 21.15 57.83
N GLY A 912 -124.75 21.69 57.32
CA GLY A 912 -126.09 21.53 57.87
C GLY A 912 -126.67 22.80 58.50
N GLU A 913 -127.75 22.67 59.29
CA GLU A 913 -128.30 23.75 60.11
C GLU A 913 -128.04 23.44 61.60
N ILE A 914 -127.86 24.46 62.43
CA ILE A 914 -127.63 24.30 63.88
C ILE A 914 -128.92 23.76 64.54
N PRO A 915 -128.92 22.58 65.19
CA PRO A 915 -130.12 22.00 65.82
C PRO A 915 -130.65 22.86 66.97
N GLU A 916 -131.98 23.05 67.05
CA GLU A 916 -132.61 23.86 68.10
C GLU A 916 -132.56 23.23 69.52
N CYS A 917 -132.34 21.92 69.65
CA CYS A 917 -132.41 21.21 70.93
C CYS A 917 -131.29 20.19 71.16
N GLU A 918 -131.21 19.14 70.33
CA GLU A 918 -130.20 18.07 70.40
C GLU A 918 -129.84 17.67 68.96
N GLY A 919 -128.56 17.37 68.72
CA GLY A 919 -128.07 16.99 67.39
C GLY A 919 -126.58 17.31 67.22
N THR A 920 -126.06 17.09 66.01
CA THR A 920 -124.66 17.33 65.69
C THR A 920 -124.51 18.49 64.71
N VAL A 921 -123.53 19.36 64.94
CA VAL A 921 -123.09 20.39 64.00
C VAL A 921 -121.68 20.04 63.55
N THR A 922 -121.46 19.89 62.24
CA THR A 922 -120.12 19.64 61.70
C THR A 922 -119.63 20.86 60.95
N ILE A 923 -118.42 21.31 61.30
CA ILE A 923 -117.70 22.37 60.61
C ILE A 923 -116.59 21.74 59.80
N VAL A 924 -116.37 22.20 58.57
CA VAL A 924 -115.33 21.72 57.68
C VAL A 924 -114.34 22.82 57.35
N TYR A 925 -113.07 22.45 57.38
CA TYR A 925 -111.94 23.26 56.96
C TYR A 925 -111.21 22.52 55.86
N THR A 926 -111.03 23.14 54.70
CA THR A 926 -110.29 22.57 53.56
C THR A 926 -108.87 23.11 53.57
N TYR A 927 -107.92 22.21 53.74
CA TYR A 927 -106.50 22.47 53.64
C TYR A 927 -106.10 22.25 52.17
N THR A 928 -105.35 23.16 51.57
CA THR A 928 -104.82 23.00 50.22
C THR A 928 -103.32 23.16 50.24
N ASP A 929 -102.59 22.16 49.76
CA ASP A 929 -101.15 22.29 49.60
C ASP A 929 -100.80 23.05 48.33
N CYS A 930 -99.54 23.46 48.20
CA CYS A 930 -99.12 24.28 47.07
C CYS A 930 -99.04 23.50 45.73
N ALA A 931 -99.11 22.16 45.76
CA ALA A 931 -99.30 21.32 44.57
C ALA A 931 -100.77 21.22 44.12
N GLY A 932 -101.69 21.81 44.88
CA GLY A 932 -103.12 21.83 44.61
C GLY A 932 -103.87 20.58 45.07
N PHE A 933 -103.25 19.73 45.90
CA PHE A 933 -103.99 18.71 46.62
C PHE A 933 -104.81 19.39 47.72
N SER A 934 -106.06 18.95 47.91
CA SER A 934 -106.95 19.54 48.91
C SER A 934 -107.69 18.45 49.68
N HIS A 935 -107.74 18.59 51.00
CA HIS A 935 -108.47 17.68 51.88
C HIS A 935 -109.22 18.43 52.98
N ASP A 936 -110.33 17.84 53.39
CA ASP A 936 -111.22 18.39 54.40
C ASP A 936 -110.90 17.80 55.78
N TRP A 937 -110.72 18.66 56.78
CA TRP A 937 -110.79 18.30 58.20
C TRP A 937 -112.15 18.66 58.75
N LYS A 938 -112.76 17.77 59.53
CA LYS A 938 -114.08 17.99 60.10
C LYS A 938 -114.01 18.06 61.61
N TYR A 939 -114.71 19.05 62.17
CA TYR A 939 -114.94 19.16 63.60
C TYR A 939 -116.43 19.04 63.91
N THR A 940 -116.82 18.05 64.72
CA THR A 940 -118.23 17.78 65.02
C THR A 940 -118.58 18.08 66.48
N PHE A 941 -119.45 19.08 66.68
CA PHE A 941 -120.07 19.36 67.98
C PHE A 941 -121.31 18.47 68.17
N THR A 942 -121.38 17.77 69.30
CA THR A 942 -122.57 17.01 69.71
C THR A 942 -123.27 17.77 70.83
N ILE A 943 -124.50 18.24 70.58
CA ILE A 943 -125.28 19.03 71.56
C ILE A 943 -126.16 18.06 72.38
N GLU A 944 -125.85 17.90 73.66
CA GLU A 944 -126.61 17.07 74.62
C GLU A 944 -126.87 17.82 75.93
N ARG A 945 -128.12 17.84 76.42
CA ARG A 945 -128.49 18.55 77.66
C ARG A 945 -128.57 17.62 78.86
N SER A 946 -127.80 17.88 79.91
CA SER A 946 -127.77 17.02 81.10
C SER A 946 -128.53 17.55 82.36
N THR A 947 -129.09 18.78 82.39
CA THR A 947 -129.89 19.29 83.56
C THR A 947 -131.05 20.32 83.29
N PRO A 948 -132.20 20.31 84.02
CA PRO A 948 -133.37 21.21 83.80
C PRO A 948 -133.41 22.55 84.63
N PRO A 949 -134.20 23.59 84.21
CA PRO A 949 -134.02 25.00 84.61
C PRO A 949 -134.71 25.51 85.91
N HIS A 950 -134.19 26.62 86.50
CA HIS A 950 -134.65 27.30 87.73
C HIS A 950 -135.20 28.73 87.44
N GLN A 951 -136.27 29.17 88.14
CA GLN A 951 -137.02 30.43 87.91
C GLN A 951 -136.83 31.49 89.03
N VAL A 952 -136.71 32.79 88.71
CA VAL A 952 -136.73 33.93 89.67
C VAL A 952 -137.64 35.07 89.16
N GLY A 953 -138.41 35.71 90.06
CA GLY A 953 -139.62 36.49 89.79
C GLY A 953 -139.54 38.02 89.57
N THR A 954 -140.74 38.62 89.46
CA THR A 954 -141.09 39.98 89.00
C THR A 954 -141.18 41.04 90.11
N VAL A 955 -140.97 42.33 89.76
CA VAL A 955 -141.04 43.50 90.65
C VAL A 955 -142.03 44.55 90.10
N THR A 956 -142.88 45.11 90.97
CA THR A 956 -143.64 46.36 90.73
C THR A 956 -143.63 47.24 91.98
N ASN A 957 -143.16 48.48 91.84
CA ASN A 957 -143.48 49.62 92.70
C ASN A 957 -143.91 50.79 91.80
N SER A 958 -144.97 51.50 92.20
CA SER A 958 -145.52 52.69 91.52
C SER A 958 -145.58 53.87 92.48
N ALA A 959 -145.38 55.09 91.97
CA ALA A 959 -145.61 56.36 92.67
C ALA A 959 -146.13 57.44 91.69
N THR A 960 -147.00 58.33 92.20
CA THR A 960 -147.85 59.29 91.45
C THR A 960 -147.18 60.66 91.25
N ILE A 961 -147.38 61.29 90.09
CA ILE A 961 -146.94 62.65 89.73
C ILE A 961 -148.02 63.38 88.91
N ALA A 962 -148.13 64.71 89.09
CA ALA A 962 -149.30 65.52 88.76
C ALA A 962 -149.34 66.15 87.35
N CYS A 963 -148.29 66.03 86.54
CA CYS A 963 -148.30 66.35 85.10
C CYS A 963 -147.08 65.71 84.42
N ALA A 964 -147.22 65.36 83.14
CA ALA A 964 -146.37 64.39 82.44
C ALA A 964 -144.99 64.91 81.94
N ALA A 965 -144.42 65.97 82.52
CA ALA A 965 -143.20 66.59 82.01
C ALA A 965 -142.00 66.63 82.99
N GLU A 966 -142.08 66.07 84.20
CA GLU A 966 -141.01 66.23 85.23
C GLU A 966 -140.69 64.94 86.04
N ALA A 967 -140.84 63.73 85.48
CA ALA A 967 -140.36 62.50 86.12
C ALA A 967 -138.93 62.16 85.67
N ILE A 968 -137.96 62.27 86.58
CA ILE A 968 -136.56 61.83 86.42
C ILE A 968 -136.25 60.75 87.48
N ALA A 969 -135.40 59.80 87.11
CA ALA A 969 -135.18 58.46 87.66
C ALA A 969 -134.76 58.35 89.15
N PRO A 970 -135.13 57.24 89.84
CA PRO A 970 -134.50 56.85 91.10
C PRO A 970 -133.19 56.06 90.87
N HIS A 971 -132.08 56.62 91.34
CA HIS A 971 -130.81 55.91 91.56
C HIS A 971 -130.77 55.30 92.98
N LEU A 972 -130.28 54.07 93.13
CA LEU A 972 -129.37 53.60 94.21
C LEU A 972 -128.97 52.14 93.89
N ASN A 973 -127.76 51.82 93.43
CA ASN A 973 -126.45 51.74 94.12
C ASN A 973 -126.33 50.51 95.05
N ILE A 974 -125.48 49.53 94.69
CA ILE A 974 -124.47 48.86 95.54
C ILE A 974 -123.58 47.89 94.70
N LYS A 975 -122.29 48.22 94.70
CA LYS A 975 -121.04 47.41 94.65
C LYS A 975 -120.65 46.53 93.44
N ASN A 976 -119.56 46.98 92.81
CA ASN A 976 -118.29 46.28 92.51
C ASN A 976 -118.30 44.74 92.55
N TYR A 977 -117.82 44.11 91.47
CA TYR A 977 -116.61 43.28 91.51
C TYR A 977 -115.88 43.31 90.17
N SER A 978 -114.57 43.23 90.27
CA SER A 978 -113.55 43.12 89.23
C SER A 978 -113.48 41.72 88.60
N GLU A 979 -112.77 41.67 87.47
CA GLU A 979 -112.09 40.52 86.82
C GLU A 979 -112.76 39.82 85.61
N SER A 980 -111.91 39.66 84.58
CA SER A 980 -111.86 38.74 83.43
C SER A 980 -112.96 38.75 82.36
N PHE A 981 -112.54 38.94 81.10
CA PHE A 981 -112.67 37.95 80.03
C PHE A 981 -111.37 37.90 79.23
#